data_AF-A0A066YKM7-F1
#
_entry.id   AF-A0A066YKM7-F1
#
_cell.length_a   1.000
_cell.length_b   1.000
_cell.length_c   1.000
_cell.angle_alpha   90.00
_cell.angle_beta   90.00
_cell.angle_gamma   90.00
#
_symmetry.space_group_name_H-M   'P 1'
#
loop_
_entity.id
_entity.type
_entity.pdbx_description
1 polymer ?
#
loop_
_entity_poly.entity_id
_entity_poly.type
_entity_poly.pdbx_seq_one_letter_code
_entity_poly.pdbx_strand_id
1 'polypeptide(L)'
;MTPARTTAPRKTRTAPAKPPAKTAQKPRPAAAPKPAGTPPKTPTLTVSATFGRPAADPVLADAADRAADIRDLARADADALLRRARLAADAELATAQQWTSEAETLRAVAAAEAETVTQRAEETARRALEIVTDHADLIRQAAAEDAEQRRGEAEDEARRRIEEAEQQAAALTRAAAEQADEIRVQASERARRAGAAEAEQILARAEQTAAELTRTAEQQAGRTRIQADQAAAALRARAEQQAEQACKDAAEQADTLIGDARTRAAGLLETARAQADELRRAAEDDAERLRVQARRLREDADREVDQATGAAREVRAKAAAEADQVRDRAEQEAGRQQARAAAESARLLQQAKKDADRILRQAEQAAAAVKAETDQALAEANEATLQAQEMKQLAAQVLDDAAQTLHRATARTTRKLENRRLKREARAAERAGKATAASRVKAFAKANSRRLLAIVPITAPMAVAWTGQAGFAHDILGWIAPFTVLFAAAWELSTAFVAWMYHEARKVGDSGTLYRISTWAFAVGAAVMNYWHASATVTGQKWDPAAMKMVDQLTYWDPTPKAVAFSAMSITGMVLWELYARLIHRTKLRADGKVAKSRPTIGAIRWARYPGHSFTAWSLAITDESLSTVELAWSAAAKHRAMVRRTGLGPVRRFIAAAIGVGDWMPLRALPAVPNRTLIVAASGSPNPAAIPRFAVRLTRAGSPNHIPNRPGGSPNPALPAARSGATGGRRELEAANRTTPTGEPAGTGPGPRTAADQQRTIPDPDGSNRRSAAQELADEQVRQVLALIEAVGYDTVDLDYVMANLGLKKTTAYHRLASARREFANRAAA
;
A
#
# COMPACT_ATOMS: atom_id res chain seq x y z
N MET A 1 30.85 -52.64 20.97
CA MET A 1 31.79 -51.69 21.58
C MET A 1 32.86 -51.35 20.55
N THR A 2 33.47 -50.15 20.65
CA THR A 2 34.55 -49.65 19.77
C THR A 2 34.11 -49.31 18.32
N PRO A 3 34.65 -48.26 17.67
CA PRO A 3 34.75 -46.88 18.14
C PRO A 3 34.12 -45.86 17.16
N ALA A 4 33.61 -44.73 17.67
CA ALA A 4 33.21 -43.60 16.84
C ALA A 4 34.43 -42.74 16.47
N ARG A 5 34.70 -42.55 15.17
CA ARG A 5 35.77 -41.67 14.66
C ARG A 5 35.30 -40.88 13.43
N THR A 6 34.62 -39.76 13.66
CA THR A 6 34.19 -38.83 12.60
C THR A 6 35.04 -37.56 12.63
N THR A 7 36.07 -37.50 11.79
CA THR A 7 36.79 -36.26 11.47
C THR A 7 36.08 -35.53 10.33
N ALA A 8 35.52 -34.35 10.60
CA ALA A 8 34.89 -33.52 9.58
C ALA A 8 35.96 -32.77 8.73
N PRO A 9 35.83 -32.72 7.39
CA PRO A 9 36.81 -32.05 6.54
C PRO A 9 36.69 -30.52 6.63
N ARG A 10 37.84 -29.88 6.88
CA ARG A 10 38.03 -28.43 6.95
C ARG A 10 37.87 -27.80 5.56
N LYS A 11 36.71 -27.16 5.29
CA LYS A 11 36.50 -26.37 4.06
C LYS A 11 37.53 -25.24 3.95
N THR A 12 38.26 -25.22 2.84
CA THR A 12 39.15 -24.12 2.45
C THR A 12 38.33 -22.90 2.05
N ARG A 13 38.63 -21.76 2.69
CA ARG A 13 37.99 -20.47 2.44
C ARG A 13 38.74 -19.73 1.33
N THR A 14 38.26 -19.83 0.10
CA THR A 14 38.74 -19.01 -1.03
C THR A 14 38.47 -17.53 -0.75
N ALA A 15 39.51 -16.71 -0.88
CA ALA A 15 39.40 -15.25 -0.74
C ALA A 15 38.99 -14.61 -2.08
N PRO A 16 38.04 -13.66 -2.10
CA PRO A 16 37.75 -12.90 -3.31
C PRO A 16 38.89 -11.92 -3.61
N ALA A 17 39.26 -11.82 -4.88
CA ALA A 17 40.36 -10.99 -5.35
C ALA A 17 40.05 -9.47 -5.22
N LYS A 18 41.10 -8.70 -4.96
CA LYS A 18 41.08 -7.25 -4.74
C LYS A 18 41.11 -6.52 -6.09
N PRO A 19 40.12 -5.68 -6.46
CA PRO A 19 40.17 -4.90 -7.69
C PRO A 19 41.21 -3.75 -7.59
N PRO A 20 41.83 -3.34 -8.71
CA PRO A 20 42.90 -2.33 -8.71
C PRO A 20 42.38 -0.92 -8.45
N ALA A 21 43.18 -0.12 -7.76
CA ALA A 21 42.88 1.27 -7.46
C ALA A 21 42.93 2.14 -8.73
N LYS A 22 41.83 2.84 -9.06
CA LYS A 22 41.81 3.92 -10.05
C LYS A 22 42.10 5.26 -9.37
N THR A 23 43.28 5.81 -9.63
CA THR A 23 43.68 7.17 -9.28
C THR A 23 43.01 8.17 -10.22
N ALA A 24 41.91 8.78 -9.80
CA ALA A 24 41.29 9.90 -10.52
C ALA A 24 41.96 11.22 -10.11
N GLN A 25 42.67 11.87 -11.04
CA GLN A 25 43.26 13.18 -10.84
C GLN A 25 42.18 14.27 -10.70
N LYS A 26 42.34 15.13 -9.68
CA LYS A 26 41.50 16.30 -9.44
C LYS A 26 42.01 17.47 -10.31
N PRO A 27 41.20 18.07 -11.20
CA PRO A 27 41.64 19.21 -11.99
C PRO A 27 41.84 20.44 -11.09
N ARG A 28 42.99 21.12 -11.27
CA ARG A 28 43.28 22.44 -10.69
C ARG A 28 42.39 23.51 -11.36
N PRO A 29 41.81 24.46 -10.62
CA PRO A 29 41.28 25.67 -11.24
C PRO A 29 42.42 26.52 -11.81
N ALA A 30 42.21 27.07 -13.01
CA ALA A 30 43.19 27.92 -13.71
C ALA A 30 43.31 29.31 -13.05
N ALA A 31 44.48 29.94 -13.22
CA ALA A 31 44.78 31.23 -12.63
C ALA A 31 44.04 32.39 -13.35
N ALA A 32 43.55 33.35 -12.58
CA ALA A 32 43.05 34.62 -13.11
C ALA A 32 44.22 35.53 -13.54
N PRO A 33 44.13 36.22 -14.70
CA PRO A 33 45.13 37.20 -15.10
C PRO A 33 44.96 38.51 -14.33
N LYS A 34 46.06 39.04 -13.78
CA LYS A 34 46.17 40.43 -13.33
C LYS A 34 46.15 41.37 -14.55
N PRO A 35 45.33 42.44 -14.57
CA PRO A 35 45.67 43.65 -15.30
C PRO A 35 46.60 44.53 -14.44
N ALA A 36 47.66 45.04 -15.05
CA ALA A 36 48.59 45.99 -14.40
C ALA A 36 47.99 47.40 -14.36
N GLY A 37 48.37 48.20 -13.36
CA GLY A 37 48.00 49.61 -13.26
C GLY A 37 49.01 50.53 -13.94
N THR A 38 48.51 51.65 -14.48
CA THR A 38 49.29 52.82 -14.93
C THR A 38 48.45 54.09 -14.66
N PRO A 39 49.06 55.27 -14.40
CA PRO A 39 48.53 56.28 -13.47
C PRO A 39 47.65 57.37 -14.15
N PRO A 40 46.99 58.27 -13.37
CA PRO A 40 45.93 59.14 -13.89
C PRO A 40 46.48 60.32 -14.71
N LYS A 41 45.74 60.71 -15.76
CA LYS A 41 45.92 61.99 -16.45
C LYS A 41 44.89 63.02 -15.99
N THR A 42 45.38 64.20 -15.64
CA THR A 42 44.63 65.39 -15.26
C THR A 42 43.69 65.85 -16.39
N PRO A 43 42.45 66.28 -16.11
CA PRO A 43 41.56 66.78 -17.14
C PRO A 43 41.99 68.17 -17.64
N THR A 44 42.23 68.30 -18.94
CA THR A 44 42.40 69.61 -19.59
C THR A 44 41.02 70.21 -19.83
N LEU A 45 40.72 71.34 -19.21
CA LEU A 45 39.51 72.11 -19.45
C LEU A 45 39.54 72.73 -20.85
N THR A 46 38.83 72.14 -21.80
CA THR A 46 38.51 72.77 -23.09
C THR A 46 37.00 73.02 -23.15
N VAL A 47 36.60 74.27 -22.92
CA VAL A 47 35.20 74.72 -23.06
C VAL A 47 34.88 74.89 -24.54
N SER A 48 34.59 73.79 -25.22
CA SER A 48 34.00 73.83 -26.56
C SER A 48 32.49 74.03 -26.41
N ALA A 49 32.04 75.29 -26.51
CA ALA A 49 30.64 75.67 -26.53
C ALA A 49 29.98 75.32 -27.89
N THR A 50 30.05 74.05 -28.28
CA THR A 50 29.28 73.52 -29.41
C THR A 50 27.89 73.18 -28.90
N PHE A 51 26.90 74.03 -29.19
CA PHE A 51 25.48 73.67 -29.02
C PHE A 51 25.11 72.58 -30.03
N GLY A 52 25.54 71.34 -29.74
CA GLY A 52 25.10 70.17 -30.48
C GLY A 52 23.59 70.06 -30.39
N ARG A 53 22.93 69.88 -31.55
CA ARG A 53 21.54 69.41 -31.58
C ARG A 53 21.41 68.24 -30.60
N PRO A 54 20.38 68.18 -29.74
CA PRO A 54 20.03 66.94 -29.07
C PRO A 54 19.68 65.95 -30.17
N ALA A 55 20.62 65.06 -30.49
CA ALA A 55 20.40 64.02 -31.48
C ALA A 55 19.27 63.12 -30.99
N ALA A 56 18.43 62.62 -31.91
CA ALA A 56 17.38 61.65 -31.58
C ALA A 56 17.91 60.25 -31.23
N ASP A 57 19.24 60.13 -31.13
CA ASP A 57 20.02 58.93 -30.82
C ASP A 57 19.61 58.18 -29.54
N PRO A 58 19.37 58.82 -28.37
CA PRO A 58 19.18 58.08 -27.13
C PRO A 58 17.87 57.29 -27.09
N VAL A 59 16.85 57.70 -27.85
CA VAL A 59 15.58 56.97 -27.96
C VAL A 59 15.75 55.72 -28.85
N LEU A 60 16.52 55.84 -29.93
CA LEU A 60 16.84 54.71 -30.81
C LEU A 60 17.80 53.72 -30.13
N ALA A 61 18.76 54.22 -29.34
CA ALA A 61 19.64 53.39 -28.53
C ALA A 61 18.87 52.61 -27.45
N ASP A 62 18.05 53.28 -26.63
CA ASP A 62 17.21 52.62 -25.60
C ASP A 62 16.25 51.58 -26.22
N ALA A 63 15.70 51.85 -27.41
CA ALA A 63 14.88 50.89 -28.13
C ALA A 63 15.68 49.71 -28.70
N ALA A 64 16.91 49.94 -29.18
CA ALA A 64 17.80 48.89 -29.65
C ALA A 64 18.26 47.97 -28.50
N ASP A 65 18.53 48.55 -27.32
CA ASP A 65 18.87 47.82 -26.09
C ASP A 65 17.67 47.00 -25.59
N ARG A 66 16.47 47.58 -25.48
CA ARG A 66 15.24 46.82 -25.17
C ARG A 66 14.96 45.70 -26.17
N ALA A 67 15.20 45.95 -27.46
CA ALA A 67 15.08 44.94 -28.50
C ALA A 67 16.17 43.86 -28.41
N ALA A 68 17.32 44.12 -27.79
CA ALA A 68 18.31 43.10 -27.43
C ALA A 68 17.84 42.31 -26.20
N ASP A 69 17.42 42.98 -25.12
CA ASP A 69 16.91 42.36 -23.89
C ASP A 69 15.74 41.39 -24.16
N ILE A 70 14.79 41.76 -25.02
CA ILE A 70 13.67 40.89 -25.42
C ILE A 70 14.19 39.60 -26.10
N ARG A 71 15.19 39.72 -26.98
CA ARG A 71 15.77 38.56 -27.70
C ARG A 71 16.61 37.68 -26.77
N ASP A 72 17.35 38.26 -25.84
CA ASP A 72 18.16 37.52 -24.88
C ASP A 72 17.30 36.85 -23.80
N LEU A 73 16.23 37.49 -23.32
CA LEU A 73 15.24 36.88 -22.43
C LEU A 73 14.55 35.69 -23.11
N ALA A 74 14.05 35.87 -24.34
CA ALA A 74 13.41 34.79 -25.09
C ALA A 74 14.38 33.66 -25.46
N ARG A 75 15.66 33.96 -25.65
CA ARG A 75 16.71 32.93 -25.80
C ARG A 75 16.91 32.16 -24.50
N ALA A 76 16.97 32.85 -23.35
CA ALA A 76 17.10 32.22 -22.05
C ALA A 76 15.89 31.32 -21.71
N ASP A 77 14.68 31.77 -22.04
CA ASP A 77 13.43 31.01 -21.88
C ASP A 77 13.37 29.78 -22.80
N ALA A 78 13.71 29.95 -24.09
CA ALA A 78 13.81 28.84 -25.03
C ALA A 78 14.86 27.80 -24.59
N ASP A 79 16.01 28.25 -24.07
CA ASP A 79 17.05 27.36 -23.53
C ASP A 79 16.62 26.71 -22.20
N ALA A 80 15.82 27.38 -21.37
CA ALA A 80 15.23 26.80 -20.15
C ALA A 80 14.19 25.73 -20.47
N LEU A 81 13.34 25.96 -21.47
CA LEU A 81 12.34 25.01 -21.96
C LEU A 81 13.04 23.76 -22.53
N LEU A 82 14.06 23.93 -23.37
CA LEU A 82 14.89 22.83 -23.89
C LEU A 82 15.61 22.05 -22.80
N ARG A 83 16.19 22.73 -21.79
CA ARG A 83 16.80 22.05 -20.62
C ARG A 83 15.78 21.23 -19.85
N ARG A 84 14.57 21.76 -19.62
CA ARG A 84 13.50 21.06 -18.90
C ARG A 84 13.02 19.81 -19.64
N ALA A 85 12.82 19.91 -20.96
CA ALA A 85 12.42 18.78 -21.80
C ALA A 85 13.50 17.69 -21.85
N ARG A 86 14.78 18.06 -21.97
CA ARG A 86 15.88 17.08 -21.90
C ARG A 86 15.95 16.37 -20.55
N LEU A 87 15.78 17.09 -19.44
CA LEU A 87 15.75 16.47 -18.11
C LEU A 87 14.55 15.53 -17.91
N ALA A 88 13.41 15.80 -18.55
CA ALA A 88 12.26 14.88 -18.57
C ALA A 88 12.59 13.64 -19.40
N ALA A 89 13.06 13.82 -20.64
CA ALA A 89 13.46 12.74 -21.53
C ALA A 89 14.59 11.85 -20.96
N ASP A 90 15.58 12.42 -20.27
CA ASP A 90 16.63 11.67 -19.58
C ASP A 90 16.06 10.80 -18.44
N ALA A 91 15.04 11.28 -17.71
CA ALA A 91 14.37 10.53 -16.65
C ALA A 91 13.47 9.42 -17.20
N GLU A 92 12.78 9.67 -18.32
CA GLU A 92 12.02 8.65 -19.05
C GLU A 92 12.94 7.57 -19.64
N LEU A 93 14.08 7.96 -20.22
CA LEU A 93 15.08 7.04 -20.76
C LEU A 93 15.73 6.19 -19.65
N ALA A 94 16.00 6.77 -18.48
CA ALA A 94 16.43 6.03 -17.29
C ALA A 94 15.36 5.02 -16.82
N THR A 95 14.08 5.40 -16.85
CA THR A 95 12.96 4.49 -16.52
C THR A 95 12.86 3.34 -17.53
N ALA A 96 13.02 3.64 -18.83
CA ALA A 96 13.06 2.63 -19.89
C ALA A 96 14.26 1.68 -19.77
N GLN A 97 15.42 2.17 -19.30
CA GLN A 97 16.58 1.33 -18.97
C GLN A 97 16.28 0.42 -17.78
N GLN A 98 15.66 0.94 -16.71
CA GLN A 98 15.25 0.16 -15.55
C GLN A 98 14.30 -0.98 -15.96
N TRP A 99 13.23 -0.71 -16.72
CA TRP A 99 12.32 -1.74 -17.23
C TRP A 99 13.00 -2.77 -18.14
N THR A 100 14.03 -2.35 -18.91
CA THR A 100 14.84 -3.30 -19.70
C THR A 100 15.62 -4.25 -18.78
N SER A 101 16.21 -3.74 -17.70
CA SER A 101 16.91 -4.58 -16.71
C SER A 101 15.96 -5.49 -15.92
N GLU A 102 14.75 -5.01 -15.62
CA GLU A 102 13.70 -5.79 -14.93
C GLU A 102 13.16 -6.92 -15.81
N ALA A 103 13.03 -6.68 -17.12
CA ALA A 103 12.73 -7.72 -18.10
C ALA A 103 13.81 -8.82 -18.17
N GLU A 104 15.08 -8.46 -17.98
CA GLU A 104 16.19 -9.41 -17.93
C GLU A 104 16.23 -10.19 -16.60
N THR A 105 15.99 -9.54 -15.46
CA THR A 105 15.94 -10.23 -14.16
C THR A 105 14.75 -11.19 -14.08
N LEU A 106 13.58 -10.84 -14.62
CA LEU A 106 12.42 -11.74 -14.70
C LEU A 106 12.74 -13.02 -15.49
N ARG A 107 13.41 -12.90 -16.64
CA ARG A 107 13.87 -14.07 -17.41
C ARG A 107 14.87 -14.93 -16.64
N ALA A 108 15.83 -14.30 -15.95
CA ALA A 108 16.82 -15.02 -15.15
C ALA A 108 16.19 -15.76 -13.96
N VAL A 109 15.22 -15.14 -13.27
CA VAL A 109 14.46 -15.76 -12.18
C VAL A 109 13.63 -16.94 -12.70
N ALA A 110 12.85 -16.75 -13.76
CA ALA A 110 12.04 -17.82 -14.34
C ALA A 110 12.87 -18.99 -14.87
N ALA A 111 14.06 -18.73 -15.44
CA ALA A 111 14.99 -19.77 -15.86
C ALA A 111 15.51 -20.60 -14.66
N ALA A 112 15.83 -19.94 -13.55
CA ALA A 112 16.24 -20.62 -12.32
C ALA A 112 15.08 -21.40 -11.67
N GLU A 113 13.88 -20.83 -11.61
CA GLU A 113 12.69 -21.52 -11.10
C GLU A 113 12.36 -22.77 -11.94
N ALA A 114 12.36 -22.64 -13.26
CA ALA A 114 12.22 -23.74 -14.22
C ALA A 114 13.26 -24.87 -13.99
N GLU A 115 14.52 -24.51 -13.73
CA GLU A 115 15.56 -25.48 -13.36
C GLU A 115 15.21 -26.20 -12.03
N THR A 116 14.85 -25.46 -10.97
CA THR A 116 14.49 -26.08 -9.68
C THR A 116 13.28 -27.00 -9.76
N VAL A 117 12.28 -26.70 -10.61
CA VAL A 117 11.14 -27.57 -10.89
C VAL A 117 11.61 -28.89 -11.50
N THR A 118 12.49 -28.85 -12.51
CA THR A 118 13.06 -30.07 -13.12
C THR A 118 13.92 -30.87 -12.14
N GLN A 119 14.81 -30.24 -11.39
CA GLN A 119 15.66 -30.92 -10.39
C GLN A 119 14.82 -31.60 -9.30
N ARG A 120 13.77 -30.94 -8.82
CA ARG A 120 12.86 -31.50 -7.81
C ARG A 120 12.05 -32.68 -8.35
N ALA A 121 11.65 -32.64 -9.62
CA ALA A 121 10.98 -33.76 -10.28
C ALA A 121 11.93 -34.95 -10.45
N GLU A 122 13.19 -34.74 -10.83
CA GLU A 122 14.22 -35.77 -10.91
C GLU A 122 14.52 -36.43 -9.55
N GLU A 123 14.64 -35.64 -8.48
CA GLU A 123 14.82 -36.17 -7.12
C GLU A 123 13.61 -36.99 -6.67
N THR A 124 12.39 -36.53 -6.96
CA THR A 124 11.14 -37.23 -6.63
C THR A 124 10.98 -38.53 -7.42
N ALA A 125 11.28 -38.49 -8.72
CA ALA A 125 11.28 -39.66 -9.60
C ALA A 125 12.31 -40.72 -9.14
N ARG A 126 13.52 -40.28 -8.75
CA ARG A 126 14.56 -41.17 -8.21
C ARG A 126 14.12 -41.86 -6.92
N ARG A 127 13.61 -41.10 -5.94
CA ARG A 127 13.09 -41.66 -4.67
C ARG A 127 11.93 -42.63 -4.88
N ALA A 128 11.03 -42.35 -5.84
CA ALA A 128 9.92 -43.24 -6.16
C ALA A 128 10.41 -44.57 -6.77
N LEU A 129 11.44 -44.54 -7.61
CA LEU A 129 12.07 -45.74 -8.17
C LEU A 129 12.83 -46.55 -7.12
N GLU A 130 13.53 -45.88 -6.19
CA GLU A 130 14.24 -46.50 -5.06
C GLU A 130 13.25 -47.31 -4.19
N ILE A 131 12.19 -46.66 -3.69
CA ILE A 131 11.15 -47.31 -2.86
C ILE A 131 10.48 -48.49 -3.57
N VAL A 132 10.21 -48.40 -4.88
CA VAL A 132 9.59 -49.50 -5.63
C VAL A 132 10.58 -50.64 -5.91
N THR A 133 11.87 -50.33 -6.04
CA THR A 133 12.92 -51.36 -6.15
C THR A 133 13.04 -52.13 -4.84
N ASP A 134 13.07 -51.42 -3.70
CA ASP A 134 13.07 -52.04 -2.37
C ASP A 134 11.84 -52.94 -2.15
N HIS A 135 10.64 -52.47 -2.54
CA HIS A 135 9.42 -53.29 -2.47
C HIS A 135 9.46 -54.51 -3.41
N ALA A 136 10.03 -54.37 -4.60
CA ALA A 136 10.20 -55.48 -5.55
C ALA A 136 11.18 -56.54 -5.01
N ASP A 137 12.25 -56.13 -4.33
CA ASP A 137 13.18 -57.03 -3.64
C ASP A 137 12.53 -57.73 -2.44
N LEU A 138 11.72 -57.02 -1.64
CA LEU A 138 10.94 -57.63 -0.56
C LEU A 138 9.93 -58.68 -1.07
N ILE A 139 9.28 -58.46 -2.21
CA ILE A 139 8.38 -59.45 -2.84
C ILE A 139 9.17 -60.70 -3.26
N ARG A 140 10.34 -60.52 -3.87
CA ARG A 140 11.23 -61.63 -4.26
C ARG A 140 11.74 -62.41 -3.06
N GLN A 141 12.13 -61.72 -1.99
CA GLN A 141 12.59 -62.35 -0.74
C GLN A 141 11.46 -63.16 -0.07
N ALA A 142 10.27 -62.56 0.10
CA ALA A 142 9.13 -63.25 0.71
C ALA A 142 8.73 -64.51 -0.07
N ALA A 143 8.74 -64.45 -1.40
CA ALA A 143 8.46 -65.62 -2.24
C ALA A 143 9.54 -66.71 -2.15
N ALA A 144 10.81 -66.34 -1.91
CA ALA A 144 11.88 -67.31 -1.66
C ALA A 144 11.74 -67.98 -0.28
N GLU A 145 11.39 -67.21 0.76
CA GLU A 145 11.12 -67.72 2.11
C GLU A 145 9.89 -68.67 2.11
N ASP A 146 8.79 -68.28 1.45
CA ASP A 146 7.62 -69.14 1.23
C ASP A 146 7.97 -70.45 0.48
N ALA A 147 8.84 -70.35 -0.53
CA ALA A 147 9.31 -71.49 -1.32
C ALA A 147 10.15 -72.47 -0.49
N GLU A 148 11.05 -71.96 0.36
CA GLU A 148 11.83 -72.77 1.30
C GLU A 148 10.92 -73.43 2.36
N GLN A 149 9.94 -72.70 2.90
CA GLN A 149 8.99 -73.26 3.86
C GLN A 149 8.19 -74.43 3.25
N ARG A 150 7.66 -74.28 2.02
CA ARG A 150 6.91 -75.35 1.34
C ARG A 150 7.77 -76.59 1.06
N ARG A 151 9.05 -76.43 0.73
CA ARG A 151 10.00 -77.55 0.60
C ARG A 151 10.18 -78.27 1.94
N GLY A 152 10.39 -77.52 3.02
CA GLY A 152 10.52 -78.07 4.37
C GLY A 152 9.28 -78.85 4.84
N GLU A 153 8.09 -78.26 4.70
CA GLU A 153 6.82 -78.90 5.06
C GLU A 153 6.59 -80.21 4.28
N ALA A 154 6.92 -80.21 2.98
CA ALA A 154 6.83 -81.38 2.12
C ALA A 154 7.88 -82.45 2.44
N GLU A 155 9.10 -82.06 2.86
CA GLU A 155 10.08 -83.00 3.40
C GLU A 155 9.61 -83.66 4.69
N ASP A 156 9.04 -82.89 5.62
CA ASP A 156 8.57 -83.39 6.91
C ASP A 156 7.31 -84.27 6.79
N GLU A 157 6.38 -83.95 5.87
CA GLU A 157 5.31 -84.91 5.53
C GLU A 157 5.88 -86.14 4.82
N ALA A 158 6.82 -86.00 3.87
CA ALA A 158 7.43 -87.15 3.20
C ALA A 158 8.15 -88.10 4.18
N ARG A 159 8.83 -87.57 5.21
CA ARG A 159 9.44 -88.38 6.29
C ARG A 159 8.37 -89.12 7.09
N ARG A 160 7.33 -88.41 7.55
CA ARG A 160 6.20 -89.02 8.29
C ARG A 160 5.53 -90.16 7.51
N ARG A 161 5.31 -90.00 6.19
CA ARG A 161 4.73 -91.06 5.33
C ARG A 161 5.60 -92.30 5.26
N ILE A 162 6.92 -92.15 5.22
CA ILE A 162 7.87 -93.27 5.21
C ILE A 162 7.86 -93.96 6.58
N GLU A 163 7.94 -93.21 7.69
CA GLU A 163 7.88 -93.75 9.06
C GLU A 163 6.57 -94.51 9.34
N GLU A 164 5.42 -93.96 8.93
CA GLU A 164 4.11 -94.62 9.02
C GLU A 164 4.10 -95.94 8.23
N ALA A 165 4.66 -95.94 7.01
CA ALA A 165 4.73 -97.12 6.15
C ALA A 165 5.69 -98.19 6.68
N GLU A 166 6.80 -97.79 7.30
CA GLU A 166 7.73 -98.70 7.99
C GLU A 166 7.08 -99.35 9.22
N GLN A 167 6.32 -98.58 10.01
CA GLN A 167 5.54 -99.10 11.14
C GLN A 167 4.47 -100.09 10.68
N GLN A 168 3.71 -99.77 9.62
CA GLN A 168 2.72 -100.67 9.02
C GLN A 168 3.37 -101.95 8.47
N ALA A 169 4.49 -101.82 7.75
CA ALA A 169 5.26 -102.95 7.24
C ALA A 169 5.75 -103.88 8.36
N ALA A 170 6.25 -103.32 9.47
CA ALA A 170 6.69 -104.07 10.64
C ALA A 170 5.53 -104.71 11.42
N ALA A 171 4.35 -104.07 11.44
CA ALA A 171 3.14 -104.64 12.04
C ALA A 171 2.62 -105.85 11.22
N LEU A 172 2.62 -105.76 9.89
CA LEU A 172 2.22 -106.85 8.99
C LEU A 172 3.13 -108.08 9.14
N THR A 173 4.45 -107.90 9.16
CA THR A 173 5.38 -109.03 9.33
C THR A 173 5.31 -109.64 10.73
N ARG A 174 5.10 -108.83 11.77
CA ARG A 174 4.87 -109.33 13.14
C ARG A 174 3.59 -110.15 13.25
N ALA A 175 2.46 -109.62 12.77
CA ALA A 175 1.17 -110.31 12.83
C ALA A 175 1.21 -111.64 12.05
N ALA A 176 1.89 -111.68 10.90
CA ALA A 176 2.10 -112.90 10.13
C ALA A 176 3.00 -113.92 10.85
N ALA A 177 4.03 -113.47 11.58
CA ALA A 177 4.86 -114.34 12.42
C ALA A 177 4.06 -114.92 13.60
N GLU A 178 3.27 -114.09 14.30
CA GLU A 178 2.39 -114.52 15.40
C GLU A 178 1.36 -115.56 14.92
N GLN A 179 0.73 -115.34 13.76
CA GLN A 179 -0.20 -116.29 13.13
C GLN A 179 0.51 -117.58 12.64
N ALA A 180 1.72 -117.47 12.08
CA ALA A 180 2.53 -118.63 11.68
C ALA A 180 2.87 -119.52 12.88
N ASP A 181 3.23 -118.94 14.02
CA ASP A 181 3.49 -119.67 15.25
C ASP A 181 2.21 -120.28 15.85
N GLU A 182 1.06 -119.59 15.77
CA GLU A 182 -0.22 -120.18 16.15
C GLU A 182 -0.56 -121.42 15.28
N ILE A 183 -0.36 -121.33 13.96
CA ILE A 183 -0.54 -122.46 13.02
C ILE A 183 0.35 -123.64 13.41
N ARG A 184 1.63 -123.40 13.74
CA ARG A 184 2.56 -124.43 14.23
C ARG A 184 2.07 -125.08 15.53
N VAL A 185 1.65 -124.27 16.50
CA VAL A 185 1.14 -124.77 17.79
C VAL A 185 -0.10 -125.64 17.57
N GLN A 186 -1.12 -125.14 16.85
CA GLN A 186 -2.34 -125.89 16.56
C GLN A 186 -2.05 -127.19 15.77
N ALA A 187 -1.12 -127.16 14.82
CA ALA A 187 -0.71 -128.33 14.07
C ALA A 187 0.00 -129.37 14.95
N SER A 188 0.86 -128.94 15.87
CA SER A 188 1.52 -129.83 16.84
C SER A 188 0.53 -130.52 17.77
N GLU A 189 -0.54 -129.83 18.19
CA GLU A 189 -1.59 -130.43 19.01
C GLU A 189 -2.43 -131.46 18.24
N ARG A 190 -2.73 -131.18 16.95
CA ARG A 190 -3.43 -132.14 16.08
C ARG A 190 -2.55 -133.35 15.78
N ALA A 191 -1.27 -133.14 15.49
CA ALA A 191 -0.29 -134.19 15.23
C ALA A 191 -0.14 -135.14 16.43
N ARG A 192 -0.12 -134.63 17.67
CA ARG A 192 -0.12 -135.46 18.90
C ARG A 192 -1.33 -136.37 19.07
N ARG A 193 -2.44 -136.12 18.35
CA ARG A 193 -3.69 -136.91 18.41
C ARG A 193 -3.86 -137.85 17.21
N ALA A 194 -2.94 -137.82 16.25
CA ALA A 194 -3.01 -138.57 14.99
C ALA A 194 -1.99 -139.74 14.96
N GLY A 195 -2.11 -140.63 13.97
CA GLY A 195 -1.09 -141.66 13.73
C GLY A 195 0.22 -141.04 13.21
N ALA A 196 1.37 -141.71 13.42
CA ALA A 196 2.69 -141.15 13.10
C ALA A 196 2.82 -140.59 11.66
N ALA A 197 2.33 -141.31 10.65
CA ALA A 197 2.36 -140.87 9.26
C ALA A 197 1.41 -139.68 8.96
N GLU A 198 0.31 -139.54 9.70
CA GLU A 198 -0.61 -138.39 9.59
C GLU A 198 -0.04 -137.17 10.30
N ALA A 199 0.60 -137.37 11.46
CA ALA A 199 1.28 -136.34 12.23
C ALA A 199 2.36 -135.61 11.41
N GLU A 200 3.20 -136.35 10.67
CA GLU A 200 4.20 -135.78 9.77
C GLU A 200 3.57 -134.93 8.66
N GLN A 201 2.49 -135.42 8.03
CA GLN A 201 1.78 -134.65 6.99
C GLN A 201 1.11 -133.38 7.53
N ILE A 202 0.56 -133.42 8.74
CA ILE A 202 -0.03 -132.25 9.41
C ILE A 202 1.04 -131.19 9.68
N LEU A 203 2.19 -131.59 10.21
CA LEU A 203 3.31 -130.68 10.49
C LEU A 203 3.92 -130.09 9.21
N ALA A 204 4.14 -130.92 8.18
CA ALA A 204 4.68 -130.45 6.90
C ALA A 204 3.77 -129.42 6.21
N ARG A 205 2.44 -129.66 6.20
CA ARG A 205 1.46 -128.69 5.67
C ARG A 205 1.41 -127.41 6.50
N ALA A 206 1.56 -127.50 7.82
CA ALA A 206 1.56 -126.35 8.70
C ALA A 206 2.78 -125.45 8.48
N GLU A 207 3.99 -126.02 8.38
CA GLU A 207 5.20 -125.25 8.06
C GLU A 207 5.14 -124.63 6.66
N GLN A 208 4.60 -125.34 5.67
CA GLN A 208 4.37 -124.77 4.33
C GLN A 208 3.42 -123.56 4.40
N THR A 209 2.31 -123.68 5.13
CA THR A 209 1.32 -122.60 5.29
C THR A 209 1.90 -121.41 6.05
N ALA A 210 2.65 -121.67 7.13
CA ALA A 210 3.36 -120.66 7.91
C ALA A 210 4.39 -119.89 7.05
N ALA A 211 5.22 -120.61 6.27
CA ALA A 211 6.20 -119.99 5.38
C ALA A 211 5.57 -119.18 4.24
N GLU A 212 4.43 -119.63 3.70
CA GLU A 212 3.67 -118.89 2.69
C GLU A 212 3.03 -117.62 3.25
N LEU A 213 2.51 -117.67 4.48
CA LEU A 213 1.97 -116.50 5.19
C LEU A 213 3.06 -115.45 5.45
N THR A 214 4.20 -115.84 6.01
CA THR A 214 5.34 -114.93 6.24
C THR A 214 5.82 -114.30 4.93
N ARG A 215 6.02 -115.11 3.87
CA ARG A 215 6.44 -114.61 2.55
C ARG A 215 5.43 -113.62 1.95
N THR A 216 4.13 -113.88 2.13
CA THR A 216 3.07 -112.99 1.65
C THR A 216 3.09 -111.65 2.39
N ALA A 217 3.27 -111.68 3.71
CA ALA A 217 3.39 -110.49 4.54
C ALA A 217 4.66 -109.67 4.22
N GLU A 218 5.81 -110.33 3.98
CA GLU A 218 7.04 -109.68 3.52
C GLU A 218 6.84 -108.98 2.16
N GLN A 219 6.16 -109.63 1.21
CA GLN A 219 5.83 -109.03 -0.09
C GLN A 219 4.88 -107.83 0.05
N GLN A 220 3.88 -107.91 0.94
CA GLN A 220 2.98 -106.79 1.22
C GLN A 220 3.72 -105.62 1.89
N ALA A 221 4.52 -105.90 2.91
CA ALA A 221 5.39 -104.93 3.59
C ALA A 221 6.35 -104.23 2.61
N GLY A 222 6.97 -104.98 1.69
CA GLY A 222 7.81 -104.42 0.63
C GLY A 222 7.04 -103.50 -0.33
N ARG A 223 5.82 -103.88 -0.73
CA ARG A 223 4.94 -103.02 -1.55
C ARG A 223 4.55 -101.74 -0.82
N THR A 224 4.21 -101.81 0.47
CA THR A 224 3.87 -100.64 1.29
C THR A 224 5.01 -99.63 1.36
N ARG A 225 6.26 -100.10 1.57
CA ARG A 225 7.45 -99.23 1.55
C ARG A 225 7.66 -98.55 0.19
N ILE A 226 7.64 -99.33 -0.90
CA ILE A 226 7.80 -98.78 -2.27
C ILE A 226 6.71 -97.75 -2.60
N GLN A 227 5.45 -97.97 -2.18
CA GLN A 227 4.37 -97.02 -2.36
C GLN A 227 4.57 -95.73 -1.56
N ALA A 228 5.10 -95.83 -0.34
CA ALA A 228 5.43 -94.68 0.49
C ALA A 228 6.59 -93.86 -0.08
N ASP A 229 7.65 -94.52 -0.56
CA ASP A 229 8.77 -93.85 -1.25
C ASP A 229 8.30 -93.11 -2.50
N GLN A 230 7.43 -93.73 -3.30
CA GLN A 230 6.83 -93.09 -4.49
C GLN A 230 5.94 -91.89 -4.11
N ALA A 231 5.14 -92.00 -3.05
CA ALA A 231 4.31 -90.90 -2.55
C ALA A 231 5.17 -89.74 -2.01
N ALA A 232 6.22 -90.04 -1.25
CA ALA A 232 7.20 -89.08 -0.73
C ALA A 232 7.92 -88.35 -1.87
N ALA A 233 8.39 -89.07 -2.90
CA ALA A 233 9.01 -88.47 -4.08
C ALA A 233 8.03 -87.57 -4.85
N ALA A 234 6.79 -88.02 -5.04
CA ALA A 234 5.76 -87.22 -5.70
C ALA A 234 5.36 -85.96 -4.92
N LEU A 235 5.37 -86.02 -3.58
CA LEU A 235 5.11 -84.86 -2.72
C LEU A 235 6.23 -83.81 -2.83
N ARG A 236 7.50 -84.23 -2.74
CA ARG A 236 8.66 -83.34 -2.93
C ARG A 236 8.66 -82.69 -4.31
N ALA A 237 8.39 -83.46 -5.37
CA ALA A 237 8.33 -82.94 -6.74
C ALA A 237 7.21 -81.88 -6.93
N ARG A 238 6.04 -82.07 -6.30
CA ARG A 238 4.96 -81.08 -6.32
C ARG A 238 5.31 -79.81 -5.54
N ALA A 239 5.95 -79.95 -4.38
CA ALA A 239 6.39 -78.82 -3.58
C ALA A 239 7.44 -77.99 -4.32
N GLU A 240 8.40 -78.64 -4.99
CA GLU A 240 9.40 -77.99 -5.84
C GLU A 240 8.74 -77.21 -6.99
N GLN A 241 7.79 -77.83 -7.71
CA GLN A 241 7.06 -77.15 -8.77
C GLN A 241 6.25 -75.94 -8.27
N GLN A 242 5.65 -76.04 -7.08
CA GLN A 242 4.91 -74.93 -6.45
C GLN A 242 5.83 -73.81 -5.94
N ALA A 243 7.02 -74.16 -5.45
CA ALA A 243 8.07 -73.23 -5.06
C ALA A 243 8.59 -72.46 -6.28
N GLU A 244 8.96 -73.16 -7.36
CA GLU A 244 9.36 -72.53 -8.63
C GLU A 244 8.30 -71.59 -9.19
N GLN A 245 7.02 -72.00 -9.17
CA GLN A 245 5.94 -71.17 -9.69
C GLN A 245 5.75 -69.91 -8.84
N ALA A 246 5.78 -70.03 -7.50
CA ALA A 246 5.68 -68.87 -6.61
C ALA A 246 6.82 -67.86 -6.84
N CYS A 247 8.06 -68.34 -7.03
CA CYS A 247 9.19 -67.47 -7.36
C CYS A 247 9.05 -66.79 -8.74
N LYS A 248 8.50 -67.50 -9.74
CA LYS A 248 8.20 -66.92 -11.08
C LYS A 248 7.12 -65.84 -10.99
N ASP A 249 5.99 -66.14 -10.36
CA ASP A 249 4.87 -65.20 -10.18
C ASP A 249 5.32 -63.93 -9.44
N ALA A 250 6.16 -64.08 -8.40
CA ALA A 250 6.73 -62.97 -7.65
C ALA A 250 7.73 -62.13 -8.45
N ALA A 251 8.54 -62.76 -9.32
CA ALA A 251 9.44 -62.05 -10.22
C ALA A 251 8.66 -61.23 -11.27
N GLU A 252 7.61 -61.80 -11.87
CA GLU A 252 6.75 -61.10 -12.82
C GLU A 252 6.02 -59.91 -12.17
N GLN A 253 5.56 -60.06 -10.92
CA GLN A 253 4.96 -58.96 -10.14
C GLN A 253 5.99 -57.86 -9.82
N ALA A 254 7.20 -58.23 -9.41
CA ALA A 254 8.30 -57.31 -9.13
C ALA A 254 8.68 -56.49 -10.38
N ASP A 255 8.84 -57.15 -11.53
CA ASP A 255 9.17 -56.48 -12.80
C ASP A 255 8.03 -55.58 -13.29
N THR A 256 6.77 -56.00 -13.11
CA THR A 256 5.59 -55.19 -13.41
C THR A 256 5.57 -53.92 -12.57
N LEU A 257 5.80 -54.01 -11.26
CA LEU A 257 5.86 -52.85 -10.35
C LEU A 257 6.97 -51.87 -10.75
N ILE A 258 8.16 -52.38 -11.09
CA ILE A 258 9.29 -51.56 -11.56
C ILE A 258 8.95 -50.88 -12.90
N GLY A 259 8.30 -51.58 -13.82
CA GLY A 259 7.85 -51.02 -15.11
C GLY A 259 6.83 -49.89 -14.95
N ASP A 260 5.84 -50.09 -14.08
CA ASP A 260 4.83 -49.09 -13.71
C ASP A 260 5.47 -47.85 -13.07
N ALA A 261 6.41 -48.05 -12.14
CA ALA A 261 7.12 -46.96 -11.48
C ALA A 261 8.00 -46.16 -12.45
N ARG A 262 8.70 -46.82 -13.38
CA ARG A 262 9.45 -46.15 -14.46
C ARG A 262 8.54 -45.31 -15.36
N THR A 263 7.36 -45.83 -15.70
CA THR A 263 6.37 -45.11 -16.52
C THR A 263 5.85 -43.87 -15.80
N ARG A 264 5.50 -43.99 -14.50
CA ARG A 264 5.06 -42.84 -13.69
C ARG A 264 6.18 -41.82 -13.47
N ALA A 265 7.41 -42.27 -13.23
CA ALA A 265 8.58 -41.41 -13.11
C ALA A 265 8.84 -40.61 -14.39
N ALA A 266 8.74 -41.24 -15.57
CA ALA A 266 8.85 -40.56 -16.86
C ALA A 266 7.75 -39.50 -17.06
N GLY A 267 6.49 -39.82 -16.77
CA GLY A 267 5.37 -38.87 -16.87
C GLY A 267 5.50 -37.67 -15.92
N LEU A 268 6.05 -37.86 -14.71
CA LEU A 268 6.36 -36.77 -13.79
C LEU A 268 7.46 -35.84 -14.35
N LEU A 269 8.50 -36.41 -14.96
CA LEU A 269 9.57 -35.63 -15.60
C LEU A 269 9.08 -34.85 -16.83
N GLU A 270 8.23 -35.46 -17.65
CA GLU A 270 7.59 -34.79 -18.80
C GLU A 270 6.71 -33.63 -18.34
N THR A 271 5.86 -33.85 -17.32
CA THR A 271 5.03 -32.80 -16.72
C THR A 271 5.87 -31.64 -16.17
N ALA A 272 6.95 -31.94 -15.45
CA ALA A 272 7.84 -30.93 -14.89
C ALA A 272 8.60 -30.12 -15.97
N ARG A 273 8.98 -30.77 -17.08
CA ARG A 273 9.57 -30.08 -18.25
C ARG A 273 8.55 -29.17 -18.94
N ALA A 274 7.32 -29.63 -19.12
CA ALA A 274 6.25 -28.80 -19.67
C ALA A 274 5.96 -27.55 -18.81
N GLN A 275 5.92 -27.70 -17.48
CA GLN A 275 5.80 -26.58 -16.54
C GLN A 275 7.00 -25.63 -16.57
N ALA A 276 8.22 -26.18 -16.65
CA ALA A 276 9.45 -25.39 -16.77
C ALA A 276 9.47 -24.55 -18.07
N ASP A 277 9.00 -25.10 -19.18
CA ASP A 277 8.90 -24.38 -20.45
C ASP A 277 7.72 -23.38 -20.48
N GLU A 278 6.62 -23.66 -19.79
CA GLU A 278 5.52 -22.70 -19.59
C GLU A 278 5.97 -21.48 -18.78
N LEU A 279 6.71 -21.68 -17.69
CA LEU A 279 7.30 -20.60 -16.88
C LEU A 279 8.27 -19.73 -17.70
N ARG A 280 9.11 -20.35 -18.53
CA ARG A 280 10.03 -19.63 -19.44
C ARG A 280 9.25 -18.77 -20.44
N ARG A 281 8.25 -19.33 -21.11
CA ARG A 281 7.42 -18.59 -22.08
C ARG A 281 6.67 -17.42 -21.43
N ALA A 282 6.08 -17.64 -20.26
CA ALA A 282 5.38 -16.57 -19.53
C ALA A 282 6.32 -15.40 -19.18
N ALA A 283 7.54 -15.70 -18.72
CA ALA A 283 8.54 -14.68 -18.41
C ALA A 283 9.14 -14.03 -19.66
N GLU A 284 9.25 -14.75 -20.79
CA GLU A 284 9.64 -14.16 -22.07
C GLU A 284 8.60 -13.16 -22.58
N ASP A 285 7.31 -13.51 -22.49
CA ASP A 285 6.17 -12.66 -22.81
C ASP A 285 6.10 -11.41 -21.92
N ASP A 286 6.27 -11.54 -20.60
CA ASP A 286 6.29 -10.39 -19.68
C ASP A 286 7.49 -9.47 -19.93
N ALA A 287 8.66 -10.04 -20.16
CA ALA A 287 9.85 -9.28 -20.53
C ALA A 287 9.68 -8.57 -21.89
N GLU A 288 8.97 -9.16 -22.84
CA GLU A 288 8.67 -8.50 -24.12
C GLU A 288 7.61 -7.39 -23.97
N ARG A 289 6.59 -7.59 -23.12
CA ARG A 289 5.66 -6.53 -22.71
C ARG A 289 6.42 -5.33 -22.12
N LEU A 290 7.36 -5.56 -21.21
CA LEU A 290 8.21 -4.51 -20.61
C LEU A 290 9.11 -3.83 -21.64
N ARG A 291 9.69 -4.57 -22.60
CA ARG A 291 10.52 -3.99 -23.68
C ARG A 291 9.70 -3.12 -24.64
N VAL A 292 8.49 -3.53 -24.99
CA VAL A 292 7.57 -2.71 -25.79
C VAL A 292 7.18 -1.43 -25.05
N GLN A 293 6.91 -1.52 -23.73
CA GLN A 293 6.65 -0.34 -22.90
C GLN A 293 7.89 0.59 -22.82
N ALA A 294 9.08 0.03 -22.60
CA ALA A 294 10.33 0.78 -22.58
C ALA A 294 10.66 1.43 -23.93
N ARG A 295 10.31 0.80 -25.07
CA ARG A 295 10.44 1.42 -26.39
C ARG A 295 9.48 2.60 -26.55
N ARG A 296 8.21 2.44 -26.22
CA ARG A 296 7.21 3.52 -26.26
C ARG A 296 7.65 4.72 -25.44
N LEU A 297 8.15 4.49 -24.22
CA LEU A 297 8.63 5.54 -23.34
C LEU A 297 9.83 6.31 -23.94
N ARG A 298 10.70 5.68 -24.72
CA ARG A 298 11.76 6.38 -25.49
C ARG A 298 11.16 7.18 -26.66
N GLU A 299 10.21 6.60 -27.38
CA GLU A 299 9.50 7.30 -28.48
C GLU A 299 8.66 8.49 -27.97
N ASP A 300 8.16 8.44 -26.73
CA ASP A 300 7.47 9.54 -26.04
C ASP A 300 8.50 10.63 -25.64
N ALA A 301 9.61 10.25 -25.02
CA ALA A 301 10.71 11.15 -24.64
C ALA A 301 11.29 11.92 -25.84
N ASP A 302 11.55 11.23 -26.96
CA ASP A 302 12.02 11.86 -28.20
C ASP A 302 10.98 12.87 -28.74
N ARG A 303 9.68 12.51 -28.68
CA ARG A 303 8.57 13.41 -29.07
C ARG A 303 8.45 14.64 -28.16
N GLU A 304 8.70 14.52 -26.85
CA GLU A 304 8.74 15.68 -25.95
C GLU A 304 9.90 16.64 -26.31
N VAL A 305 11.09 16.10 -26.63
CA VAL A 305 12.25 16.92 -27.04
C VAL A 305 12.00 17.63 -28.37
N ASP A 306 11.35 16.98 -29.33
CA ASP A 306 10.97 17.60 -30.60
C ASP A 306 9.91 18.69 -30.42
N GLN A 307 8.85 18.44 -29.63
CA GLN A 307 7.83 19.45 -29.31
C GLN A 307 8.44 20.65 -28.59
N ALA A 308 9.30 20.41 -27.60
CA ALA A 308 10.04 21.46 -26.90
C ALA A 308 10.96 22.25 -27.84
N THR A 309 11.58 21.59 -28.82
CA THR A 309 12.39 22.25 -29.85
C THR A 309 11.53 23.11 -30.78
N GLY A 310 10.32 22.66 -31.13
CA GLY A 310 9.32 23.46 -31.84
C GLY A 310 8.92 24.72 -31.05
N ALA A 311 8.49 24.56 -29.80
CA ALA A 311 8.10 25.66 -28.92
C ALA A 311 9.25 26.66 -28.68
N ALA A 312 10.47 26.18 -28.48
CA ALA A 312 11.66 27.01 -28.35
C ALA A 312 11.97 27.84 -29.60
N ARG A 313 11.70 27.32 -30.81
CA ARG A 313 11.78 28.09 -32.06
C ARG A 313 10.68 29.14 -32.15
N GLU A 314 9.44 28.79 -31.77
CA GLU A 314 8.30 29.70 -31.79
C GLU A 314 8.49 30.89 -30.82
N VAL A 315 8.96 30.64 -29.59
CA VAL A 315 9.29 31.70 -28.61
C VAL A 315 10.32 32.68 -29.17
N ARG A 316 11.40 32.16 -29.77
CA ARG A 316 12.43 33.00 -30.40
C ARG A 316 11.90 33.79 -31.61
N ALA A 317 10.99 33.20 -32.40
CA ALA A 317 10.38 33.88 -33.54
C ALA A 317 9.42 35.01 -33.11
N LYS A 318 8.59 34.78 -32.07
CA LYS A 318 7.72 35.82 -31.49
C LYS A 318 8.52 36.97 -30.91
N ALA A 319 9.57 36.67 -30.13
CA ALA A 319 10.43 37.68 -29.55
C ALA A 319 11.23 38.48 -30.58
N ALA A 320 11.61 37.87 -31.71
CA ALA A 320 12.19 38.61 -32.83
C ALA A 320 11.18 39.61 -33.41
N ALA A 321 9.94 39.18 -33.69
CA ALA A 321 8.88 40.05 -34.19
C ALA A 321 8.49 41.17 -33.19
N GLU A 322 8.51 40.90 -31.88
CA GLU A 322 8.30 41.91 -30.84
C GLU A 322 9.46 42.91 -30.76
N ALA A 323 10.70 42.44 -30.86
CA ALA A 323 11.90 43.29 -30.89
C ALA A 323 11.92 44.22 -32.11
N ASP A 324 11.47 43.74 -33.28
CA ASP A 324 11.32 44.56 -34.48
C ASP A 324 10.16 45.57 -34.33
N GLN A 325 9.01 45.19 -33.75
CA GLN A 325 7.95 46.16 -33.42
C GLN A 325 8.39 47.26 -32.43
N VAL A 326 9.28 46.96 -31.48
CA VAL A 326 9.83 47.96 -30.55
C VAL A 326 10.69 48.97 -31.31
N ARG A 327 11.50 48.52 -32.27
CA ARG A 327 12.29 49.39 -33.15
C ARG A 327 11.40 50.26 -34.03
N ASP A 328 10.44 49.68 -34.73
CA ASP A 328 9.49 50.42 -35.60
C ASP A 328 8.77 51.54 -34.83
N ARG A 329 8.32 51.26 -33.60
CA ARG A 329 7.67 52.26 -32.74
C ARG A 329 8.65 53.36 -32.32
N ALA A 330 9.87 53.01 -31.95
CA ALA A 330 10.90 53.97 -31.57
C ALA A 330 11.35 54.86 -32.73
N GLU A 331 11.46 54.32 -33.94
CA GLU A 331 11.71 55.09 -35.17
C GLU A 331 10.57 56.07 -35.46
N GLN A 332 9.31 55.63 -35.34
CA GLN A 332 8.14 56.50 -35.47
C GLN A 332 8.10 57.60 -34.40
N GLU A 333 8.45 57.28 -33.15
CA GLU A 333 8.51 58.25 -32.05
C GLU A 333 9.67 59.24 -32.21
N ALA A 334 10.86 58.78 -32.58
CA ALA A 334 12.01 59.61 -32.89
C ALA A 334 11.69 60.56 -34.07
N GLY A 335 11.07 60.06 -35.14
CA GLY A 335 10.58 60.87 -36.26
C GLY A 335 9.55 61.92 -35.84
N ARG A 336 8.58 61.55 -34.98
CA ARG A 336 7.61 62.51 -34.40
C ARG A 336 8.28 63.56 -33.51
N GLN A 337 9.28 63.18 -32.71
CA GLN A 337 10.04 64.11 -31.87
C GLN A 337 10.88 65.07 -32.72
N GLN A 338 11.57 64.57 -33.75
CA GLN A 338 12.30 65.42 -34.72
C GLN A 338 11.35 66.39 -35.43
N ALA A 339 10.18 65.95 -35.88
CA ALA A 339 9.18 66.81 -36.52
C ALA A 339 8.65 67.89 -35.56
N ARG A 340 8.40 67.54 -34.28
CA ARG A 340 8.00 68.51 -33.24
C ARG A 340 9.11 69.52 -32.95
N ALA A 341 10.35 69.07 -32.75
CA ALA A 341 11.49 69.95 -32.51
C ALA A 341 11.79 70.85 -33.72
N ALA A 342 11.62 70.36 -34.95
CA ALA A 342 11.69 71.17 -36.16
C ALA A 342 10.59 72.23 -36.21
N ALA A 343 9.33 71.87 -35.91
CA ALA A 343 8.22 72.82 -35.85
C ALA A 343 8.38 73.86 -34.72
N GLU A 344 8.87 73.47 -33.55
CA GLU A 344 9.16 74.37 -32.42
C GLU A 344 10.33 75.30 -32.72
N SER A 345 11.44 74.81 -33.27
CA SER A 345 12.55 75.66 -33.70
C SER A 345 12.15 76.64 -34.81
N ALA A 346 11.30 76.23 -35.76
CA ALA A 346 10.72 77.15 -36.75
C ALA A 346 9.82 78.21 -36.10
N ARG A 347 8.99 77.84 -35.12
CA ARG A 347 8.17 78.78 -34.33
C ARG A 347 9.04 79.75 -33.53
N LEU A 348 10.07 79.26 -32.85
CA LEU A 348 11.00 80.08 -32.07
C LEU A 348 11.81 81.02 -32.98
N LEU A 349 12.22 80.59 -34.17
CA LEU A 349 12.85 81.47 -35.16
C LEU A 349 11.88 82.53 -35.71
N GLN A 350 10.60 82.20 -35.94
CA GLN A 350 9.59 83.21 -36.31
C GLN A 350 9.31 84.18 -35.16
N GLN A 351 9.24 83.68 -33.92
CA GLN A 351 9.01 84.50 -32.74
C GLN A 351 10.19 85.43 -32.48
N ALA A 352 11.43 84.91 -32.52
CA ALA A 352 12.65 85.70 -32.41
C ALA A 352 12.78 86.74 -33.53
N LYS A 353 12.33 86.44 -34.76
CA LYS A 353 12.23 87.46 -35.84
C LYS A 353 11.21 88.54 -35.51
N LYS A 354 10.00 88.19 -35.09
CA LYS A 354 8.97 89.17 -34.69
C LYS A 354 9.42 90.02 -33.50
N ASP A 355 10.10 89.41 -32.53
CA ASP A 355 10.62 90.10 -31.36
C ASP A 355 11.83 90.97 -31.73
N ALA A 356 12.68 90.55 -32.66
CA ALA A 356 13.74 91.39 -33.23
C ALA A 356 13.17 92.58 -34.04
N ASP A 357 12.14 92.35 -34.88
CA ASP A 357 11.43 93.42 -35.60
C ASP A 357 10.74 94.38 -34.63
N ARG A 358 10.18 93.87 -33.53
CA ARG A 358 9.58 94.67 -32.45
C ARG A 358 10.65 95.47 -31.72
N ILE A 359 11.78 94.86 -31.37
CA ILE A 359 12.91 95.54 -30.73
C ILE A 359 13.51 96.59 -31.66
N LEU A 360 13.61 96.33 -32.97
CA LEU A 360 14.02 97.32 -33.97
C LEU A 360 13.05 98.50 -34.01
N ARG A 361 11.74 98.27 -34.13
CA ARG A 361 10.74 99.36 -34.07
C ARG A 361 10.74 100.10 -32.74
N GLN A 362 10.93 99.40 -31.62
CA GLN A 362 11.06 100.01 -30.30
C GLN A 362 12.37 100.80 -30.17
N ALA A 363 13.46 100.37 -30.80
CA ALA A 363 14.73 101.07 -30.86
C ALA A 363 14.68 102.26 -31.83
N GLU A 364 13.93 102.19 -32.93
CA GLU A 364 13.64 103.30 -33.84
C GLU A 364 12.74 104.34 -33.17
N GLN A 365 11.68 103.90 -32.48
CA GLN A 365 10.80 104.75 -31.67
C GLN A 365 11.56 105.37 -30.49
N ALA A 366 12.40 104.59 -29.79
CA ALA A 366 13.25 105.12 -28.72
C ALA A 366 14.35 106.02 -29.28
N ALA A 367 14.93 105.76 -30.46
CA ALA A 367 15.89 106.66 -31.08
C ALA A 367 15.21 107.95 -31.55
N ALA A 368 13.98 107.90 -32.07
CA ALA A 368 13.21 109.09 -32.43
C ALA A 368 12.74 109.87 -31.19
N ALA A 369 12.32 109.18 -30.13
CA ALA A 369 11.96 109.78 -28.84
C ALA A 369 13.19 110.40 -28.17
N VAL A 370 14.33 109.69 -28.09
CA VAL A 370 15.61 110.22 -27.60
C VAL A 370 16.08 111.37 -28.49
N LYS A 371 15.83 111.35 -29.81
CA LYS A 371 16.18 112.49 -30.67
C LYS A 371 15.33 113.72 -30.35
N ALA A 372 14.01 113.56 -30.23
CA ALA A 372 13.11 114.61 -29.78
C ALA A 372 13.42 115.10 -28.35
N GLU A 373 13.72 114.19 -27.43
CA GLU A 373 14.18 114.50 -26.07
C GLU A 373 15.57 115.13 -26.04
N THR A 374 16.49 114.84 -26.99
CA THR A 374 17.77 115.55 -27.07
C THR A 374 17.65 116.91 -27.73
N ASP A 375 16.74 117.10 -28.68
CA ASP A 375 16.43 118.41 -29.26
C ASP A 375 15.72 119.29 -28.20
N GLN A 376 14.81 118.69 -27.43
CA GLN A 376 14.11 119.34 -26.31
C GLN A 376 15.05 119.57 -25.11
N ALA A 377 15.93 118.63 -24.77
CA ALA A 377 16.95 118.80 -23.73
C ALA A 377 18.09 119.71 -24.18
N LEU A 378 18.32 119.96 -25.47
CA LEU A 378 19.21 121.05 -25.91
C LEU A 378 18.57 122.41 -25.59
N ALA A 379 17.26 122.56 -25.79
CA ALA A 379 16.53 123.76 -25.39
C ALA A 379 16.51 123.91 -23.85
N GLU A 380 16.09 122.87 -23.14
CA GLU A 380 16.02 122.86 -21.67
C GLU A 380 17.40 122.93 -21.00
N ALA A 381 18.50 122.43 -21.60
CA ALA A 381 19.85 122.61 -21.04
C ALA A 381 20.37 124.05 -21.21
N ASN A 382 19.95 124.76 -22.25
CA ASN A 382 20.24 126.20 -22.39
C ASN A 382 19.47 127.04 -21.34
N GLU A 383 18.28 126.59 -20.89
CA GLU A 383 17.54 127.22 -19.79
C GLU A 383 18.02 126.75 -18.40
N ALA A 384 18.37 125.48 -18.25
CA ALA A 384 18.84 124.89 -17.00
C ALA A 384 20.28 125.27 -16.65
N THR A 385 21.13 125.65 -17.62
CA THR A 385 22.45 126.24 -17.30
C THR A 385 22.32 127.63 -16.66
N LEU A 386 21.22 128.36 -16.89
CA LEU A 386 20.87 129.58 -16.15
C LEU A 386 20.35 129.27 -14.73
N GLN A 387 19.49 128.25 -14.58
CA GLN A 387 18.88 127.91 -13.27
C GLN A 387 19.78 127.07 -12.33
N ALA A 388 20.73 126.29 -12.88
CA ALA A 388 21.65 125.46 -12.10
C ALA A 388 22.75 126.24 -11.37
N GLN A 389 22.84 127.57 -11.56
CA GLN A 389 23.64 128.45 -10.72
C GLN A 389 22.91 128.83 -9.42
N GLU A 390 21.57 128.87 -9.41
CA GLU A 390 20.78 129.28 -8.24
C GLU A 390 20.50 128.11 -7.28
N MET A 391 20.14 126.92 -7.78
CA MET A 391 19.80 125.77 -6.90
C MET A 391 20.99 125.13 -6.16
N LYS A 392 22.24 125.47 -6.49
CA LYS A 392 23.41 125.00 -5.74
C LYS A 392 23.51 125.53 -4.30
N GLN A 393 22.70 126.52 -3.92
CA GLN A 393 22.68 127.07 -2.56
C GLN A 393 21.69 126.38 -1.60
N LEU A 394 20.75 125.56 -2.10
CA LEU A 394 19.67 124.99 -1.26
C LEU A 394 19.80 123.48 -0.99
N ALA A 395 20.60 122.74 -1.76
CA ALA A 395 20.73 121.28 -1.65
C ALA A 395 21.68 120.78 -0.52
N ALA A 396 22.13 121.66 0.38
CA ALA A 396 23.08 121.33 1.44
C ALA A 396 22.45 120.92 2.79
N GLN A 397 21.12 120.89 2.91
CA GLN A 397 20.43 120.80 4.22
C GLN A 397 19.60 119.52 4.48
N VAL A 398 19.58 118.53 3.58
CA VAL A 398 18.63 117.38 3.68
C VAL A 398 19.32 116.00 3.75
N LEU A 399 20.65 115.95 3.93
CA LEU A 399 21.42 114.69 3.90
C LEU A 399 21.80 114.07 5.25
N ASP A 400 21.46 114.69 6.39
CA ASP A 400 21.82 114.18 7.74
C ASP A 400 20.76 113.26 8.39
N ASP A 401 19.48 113.34 8.01
CA ASP A 401 18.38 112.72 8.76
C ASP A 401 18.09 111.23 8.44
N ALA A 402 18.75 110.67 7.41
CA ALA A 402 18.43 109.32 6.89
C ALA A 402 19.25 108.16 7.51
N ALA A 403 20.24 108.45 8.37
CA ALA A 403 21.27 107.47 8.74
C ALA A 403 21.00 106.65 10.03
N GLN A 404 20.01 106.98 10.86
CA GLN A 404 19.89 106.41 12.22
C GLN A 404 18.94 105.19 12.36
N THR A 405 18.15 104.84 11.35
CA THR A 405 16.95 104.00 11.53
C THR A 405 17.13 102.50 11.24
N LEU A 406 18.35 102.00 10.97
CA LEU A 406 18.59 100.62 10.50
C LEU A 406 19.59 99.77 11.33
N HIS A 407 19.76 100.08 12.62
CA HIS A 407 20.68 99.34 13.52
C HIS A 407 20.05 98.73 14.79
N ARG A 408 18.73 98.43 14.80
CA ARG A 408 18.03 97.86 15.98
C ARG A 408 17.05 96.70 15.69
N ALA A 409 17.47 95.64 14.99
CA ALA A 409 16.61 94.45 14.79
C ALA A 409 17.34 93.09 14.70
N THR A 410 18.45 92.91 15.44
CA THR A 410 19.06 91.59 15.67
C THR A 410 18.30 90.82 16.77
N ALA A 411 17.82 89.60 16.46
CA ALA A 411 17.70 88.41 17.34
C ALA A 411 16.53 87.46 16.94
N ARG A 412 16.82 86.22 16.51
CA ARG A 412 15.85 85.08 16.49
C ARG A 412 16.47 83.70 16.14
N THR A 413 17.61 83.35 16.74
CA THR A 413 18.40 82.15 16.35
C THR A 413 18.00 80.82 17.01
N THR A 414 17.03 80.81 17.94
CA THR A 414 16.92 79.74 18.97
C THR A 414 15.51 79.15 19.15
N ARG A 415 14.86 78.65 18.08
CA ARG A 415 13.54 77.97 18.17
C ARG A 415 13.35 76.67 17.36
N LYS A 416 14.44 75.99 16.96
CA LYS A 416 14.35 74.74 16.16
C LYS A 416 14.97 73.48 16.77
N LEU A 417 15.36 73.49 18.05
CA LEU A 417 16.07 72.37 18.71
C LEU A 417 15.28 71.59 19.78
N GLU A 418 14.10 72.04 20.23
CA GLU A 418 13.38 71.39 21.33
C GLU A 418 12.57 70.13 20.92
N ASN A 419 12.27 69.97 19.63
CA ASN A 419 11.38 68.90 19.12
C ASN A 419 11.96 67.46 19.13
N ARG A 420 12.99 67.18 19.94
CA ARG A 420 13.59 65.83 20.07
C ARG A 420 13.54 65.21 21.46
N ARG A 421 13.07 65.89 22.51
CA ARG A 421 12.94 65.28 23.87
C ARG A 421 11.67 64.45 24.08
N LEU A 422 10.52 64.87 23.55
CA LEU A 422 9.21 64.23 23.79
C LEU A 422 9.02 62.81 23.21
N LYS A 423 9.99 62.24 22.49
CA LYS A 423 9.87 60.91 21.85
C LYS A 423 10.47 59.76 22.66
N ARG A 424 10.95 59.99 23.89
CA ARG A 424 11.59 58.96 24.74
C ARG A 424 10.77 58.51 25.96
N GLU A 425 9.75 59.25 26.38
CA GLU A 425 8.93 58.91 27.56
C GLU A 425 7.81 57.91 27.25
N ALA A 426 7.34 57.85 26.00
CA ALA A 426 6.28 56.92 25.56
C ALA A 426 6.70 55.42 25.47
N ARG A 427 7.93 55.05 25.84
CA ARG A 427 8.43 53.65 25.75
C ARG A 427 8.65 52.96 27.11
N ALA A 428 8.32 53.62 28.22
CA ALA A 428 8.51 53.08 29.57
C ALA A 428 7.24 52.50 30.23
N ALA A 429 6.03 52.83 29.73
CA ALA A 429 4.76 52.53 30.41
C ALA A 429 4.07 51.20 29.99
N GLU A 430 4.67 50.40 29.11
CA GLU A 430 3.99 49.24 28.48
C GLU A 430 4.54 47.86 28.94
N ARG A 431 4.90 47.73 30.23
CA ARG A 431 5.45 46.48 30.79
C ARG A 431 4.92 46.09 32.19
N ALA A 432 3.64 46.35 32.46
CA ALA A 432 2.92 45.75 33.59
C ALA A 432 1.71 44.94 33.06
N GLY A 433 1.77 43.60 33.13
CA GLY A 433 0.67 42.75 32.64
C GLY A 433 1.08 41.50 31.83
N LYS A 434 2.21 40.84 32.13
CA LYS A 434 2.55 39.55 31.52
C LYS A 434 2.19 38.40 32.44
N ALA A 435 1.10 37.70 32.11
CA ALA A 435 0.70 36.46 32.79
C ALA A 435 1.86 35.44 32.80
N THR A 436 2.14 34.90 33.98
CA THR A 436 3.25 33.97 34.26
C THR A 436 3.21 32.76 33.33
N ALA A 437 4.37 32.35 32.80
CA ALA A 437 4.48 31.21 31.87
C ALA A 437 3.87 29.91 32.44
N ALA A 438 3.92 29.72 33.76
CA ALA A 438 3.28 28.62 34.48
C ALA A 438 1.75 28.52 34.26
N SER A 439 1.05 29.65 34.09
CA SER A 439 -0.41 29.66 33.86
C SER A 439 -0.79 29.13 32.46
N ARG A 440 0.02 29.46 31.44
CA ARG A 440 -0.19 28.98 30.06
C ARG A 440 0.07 27.47 29.94
N VAL A 441 1.09 26.96 30.61
CA VAL A 441 1.38 25.52 30.68
C VAL A 441 0.23 24.77 31.35
N LYS A 442 -0.31 25.28 32.47
CA LYS A 442 -1.42 24.63 33.20
C LYS A 442 -2.75 24.65 32.40
N ALA A 443 -3.02 25.72 31.66
CA ALA A 443 -4.17 25.80 30.75
C ALA A 443 -4.03 24.84 29.54
N PHE A 444 -2.85 24.80 28.92
CA PHE A 444 -2.55 23.88 27.81
C PHE A 444 -2.64 22.41 28.25
N ALA A 445 -2.11 22.06 29.43
CA ALA A 445 -2.20 20.72 29.98
C ALA A 445 -3.63 20.27 30.27
N LYS A 446 -4.51 21.16 30.77
CA LYS A 446 -5.92 20.83 31.01
C LYS A 446 -6.70 20.63 29.70
N ALA A 447 -6.48 21.49 28.70
CA ALA A 447 -7.13 21.41 27.39
C ALA A 447 -6.63 20.21 26.54
N ASN A 448 -5.35 19.87 26.62
CA ASN A 448 -4.73 18.77 25.85
C ASN A 448 -4.54 17.48 26.65
N SER A 449 -5.09 17.33 27.86
CA SER A 449 -4.96 16.13 28.70
C SER A 449 -5.23 14.80 27.96
N ARG A 450 -6.29 14.75 27.14
CA ARG A 450 -6.60 13.60 26.26
C ARG A 450 -5.56 13.36 25.14
N ARG A 451 -4.90 14.40 24.64
CA ARG A 451 -3.82 14.28 23.64
C ARG A 451 -2.50 13.88 24.31
N LEU A 452 -2.20 14.43 25.49
CA LEU A 452 -1.03 14.06 26.29
C LEU A 452 -1.06 12.59 26.71
N LEU A 453 -2.23 12.05 27.09
CA LEU A 453 -2.40 10.62 27.37
C LEU A 453 -2.11 9.71 26.16
N ALA A 454 -2.23 10.21 24.93
CA ALA A 454 -1.85 9.47 23.72
C ALA A 454 -0.38 9.69 23.32
N ILE A 455 0.18 10.87 23.59
CA ILE A 455 1.56 11.24 23.25
C ILE A 455 2.57 10.59 24.22
N VAL A 456 2.31 10.62 25.52
CA VAL A 456 3.25 10.14 26.56
C VAL A 456 3.72 8.69 26.34
N PRO A 457 2.83 7.70 26.04
CA PRO A 457 3.25 6.33 25.74
C PRO A 457 4.10 6.19 24.47
N ILE A 458 3.99 7.13 23.51
CA ILE A 458 4.77 7.12 22.27
C ILE A 458 6.15 7.78 22.50
N THR A 459 6.20 8.87 23.26
CA THR A 459 7.45 9.61 23.52
C THR A 459 8.35 8.96 24.57
N ALA A 460 7.81 8.16 25.50
CA ALA A 460 8.62 7.55 26.56
C ALA A 460 9.67 6.53 26.02
N PRO A 461 9.33 5.61 25.08
CA PRO A 461 10.35 4.78 24.44
C PRO A 461 11.36 5.58 23.61
N MET A 462 10.95 6.67 22.95
CA MET A 462 11.85 7.54 22.20
C MET A 462 12.89 8.22 23.11
N ALA A 463 12.49 8.70 24.29
CA ALA A 463 13.41 9.29 25.26
C ALA A 463 14.48 8.29 25.75
N VAL A 464 14.12 7.00 25.88
CA VAL A 464 15.05 5.91 26.21
C VAL A 464 15.95 5.53 25.02
N ALA A 465 15.44 5.60 23.79
CA ALA A 465 16.25 5.42 22.59
C ALA A 465 17.27 6.55 22.40
N TRP A 466 16.91 7.78 22.80
CA TRP A 466 17.74 8.97 22.69
C TRP A 466 19.00 8.90 23.57
N THR A 467 18.89 8.34 24.79
CA THR A 467 20.05 8.13 25.66
C THR A 467 20.98 7.03 25.13
N GLY A 468 20.44 5.97 24.52
CA GLY A 468 21.23 4.94 23.84
C GLY A 468 22.01 5.48 22.63
N GLN A 469 21.38 6.31 21.79
CA GLN A 469 22.02 6.92 20.63
C GLN A 469 23.09 7.96 21.02
N ALA A 470 22.84 8.75 22.06
CA ALA A 470 23.83 9.68 22.59
C ALA A 470 25.03 8.93 23.20
N GLY A 471 24.79 7.79 23.87
CA GLY A 471 25.82 6.87 24.33
C GLY A 471 26.63 6.27 23.18
N PHE A 472 25.97 5.77 22.13
CA PHE A 472 26.63 5.26 20.91
C PHE A 472 27.58 6.30 20.29
N ALA A 473 27.13 7.54 20.12
CA ALA A 473 27.95 8.60 19.56
C ALA A 473 29.12 9.01 20.48
N HIS A 474 28.95 8.93 21.81
CA HIS A 474 30.03 9.23 22.75
C HIS A 474 31.07 8.10 22.79
N ASP A 475 30.62 6.89 23.08
CA ASP A 475 31.46 5.76 23.48
C ASP A 475 32.07 5.03 22.27
N ILE A 476 31.39 5.04 21.12
CA ILE A 476 31.83 4.31 19.91
C ILE A 476 32.39 5.25 18.84
N LEU A 477 31.78 6.43 18.64
CA LEU A 477 32.29 7.41 17.67
C LEU A 477 33.30 8.41 18.28
N GLY A 478 33.43 8.45 19.60
CA GLY A 478 34.35 9.38 20.29
C GLY A 478 33.93 10.85 20.23
N TRP A 479 32.65 11.14 19.98
CA TRP A 479 32.19 12.53 19.81
C TRP A 479 32.02 13.23 21.15
N ILE A 480 32.35 14.54 21.18
CA ILE A 480 32.14 15.39 22.35
C ILE A 480 30.63 15.61 22.58
N ALA A 481 30.24 15.73 23.85
CA ALA A 481 28.84 15.78 24.32
C ALA A 481 27.86 16.67 23.50
N PRO A 482 28.17 17.90 23.04
CA PRO A 482 27.21 18.65 22.23
C PRO A 482 26.89 17.99 20.87
N PHE A 483 27.84 17.27 20.27
CA PHE A 483 27.60 16.56 19.00
C PHE A 483 26.89 15.22 19.19
N THR A 484 27.00 14.57 20.35
CA THR A 484 26.27 13.31 20.62
C THR A 484 24.78 13.55 20.78
N VAL A 485 24.40 14.64 21.46
CA VAL A 485 23.00 15.10 21.53
C VAL A 485 22.50 15.53 20.15
N LEU A 486 23.31 16.25 19.36
CA LEU A 486 22.95 16.65 18.00
C LEU A 486 22.75 15.45 17.07
N PHE A 487 23.59 14.41 17.17
CA PHE A 487 23.47 13.17 16.42
C PHE A 487 22.13 12.47 16.69
N ALA A 488 21.85 12.20 17.97
CA ALA A 488 20.63 11.54 18.39
C ALA A 488 19.39 12.38 18.01
N ALA A 489 19.47 13.72 18.15
CA ALA A 489 18.41 14.62 17.68
C ALA A 489 18.20 14.54 16.15
N ALA A 490 19.26 14.54 15.35
CA ALA A 490 19.17 14.48 13.90
C ALA A 490 18.60 13.13 13.41
N TRP A 491 18.93 12.02 14.06
CA TRP A 491 18.39 10.70 13.73
C TRP A 491 16.89 10.60 14.04
N GLU A 492 16.48 10.98 15.25
CA GLU A 492 15.07 10.97 15.66
C GLU A 492 14.23 11.98 14.86
N LEU A 493 14.76 13.17 14.55
CA LEU A 493 14.09 14.15 13.67
C LEU A 493 13.93 13.63 12.25
N SER A 494 14.92 12.92 11.71
CA SER A 494 14.84 12.29 10.38
C SER A 494 13.75 11.21 10.38
N THR A 495 13.71 10.35 11.40
CA THR A 495 12.67 9.33 11.60
C THR A 495 11.28 9.95 11.69
N ALA A 496 11.12 11.00 12.51
CA ALA A 496 9.86 11.73 12.67
C ALA A 496 9.42 12.46 11.39
N PHE A 497 10.36 13.00 10.61
CA PHE A 497 10.08 13.66 9.33
C PHE A 497 9.55 12.66 8.30
N VAL A 498 10.17 11.48 8.17
CA VAL A 498 9.68 10.42 7.28
C VAL A 498 8.32 9.88 7.74
N ALA A 499 8.12 9.72 9.06
CA ALA A 499 6.83 9.33 9.63
C ALA A 499 5.71 10.37 9.37
N TRP A 500 6.07 11.66 9.31
CA TRP A 500 5.18 12.75 8.91
C TRP A 500 4.88 12.74 7.40
N MET A 501 5.90 12.57 6.54
CA MET A 501 5.74 12.41 5.09
C MET A 501 4.77 11.26 4.76
N TYR A 502 4.91 10.11 5.44
CA TYR A 502 3.99 8.98 5.35
C TYR A 502 2.55 9.34 5.71
N HIS A 503 2.35 10.15 6.76
CA HIS A 503 1.03 10.62 7.15
C HIS A 503 0.43 11.58 6.11
N GLU A 504 1.24 12.47 5.52
CA GLU A 504 0.79 13.42 4.50
C GLU A 504 0.44 12.74 3.17
N ALA A 505 1.29 11.81 2.69
CA ALA A 505 1.01 10.96 1.52
C ALA A 505 -0.34 10.24 1.67
N ARG A 506 -0.61 9.68 2.86
CA ARG A 506 -1.92 9.07 3.16
C ARG A 506 -3.09 10.04 3.29
N LYS A 507 -2.88 11.34 3.52
CA LYS A 507 -3.98 12.33 3.47
C LYS A 507 -4.38 12.66 2.03
N VAL A 508 -3.41 12.73 1.11
CA VAL A 508 -3.67 12.99 -0.31
C VAL A 508 -4.15 11.75 -1.08
N GLY A 509 -4.02 10.56 -0.49
CA GLY A 509 -4.48 9.29 -1.07
C GLY A 509 -3.39 8.50 -1.78
N ASP A 510 -2.14 8.95 -1.69
CA ASP A 510 -0.98 8.28 -2.27
C ASP A 510 -0.58 7.02 -1.47
N SER A 511 0.09 6.12 -2.17
CA SER A 511 0.74 4.92 -1.65
C SER A 511 1.95 5.28 -0.78
N GLY A 512 1.69 5.73 0.45
CA GLY A 512 2.72 6.01 1.47
C GLY A 512 3.62 4.83 1.89
N THR A 513 3.63 3.73 1.13
CA THR A 513 4.44 2.53 1.30
C THR A 513 5.93 2.85 1.35
N LEU A 514 6.45 3.71 0.46
CA LEU A 514 7.87 4.09 0.45
C LEU A 514 8.27 4.74 1.78
N TYR A 515 7.57 5.81 2.18
CA TYR A 515 7.80 6.51 3.45
C TYR A 515 7.63 5.57 4.65
N ARG A 516 6.68 4.64 4.61
CA ARG A 516 6.51 3.62 5.65
C ARG A 516 7.74 2.72 5.76
N ILE A 517 8.26 2.19 4.65
CA ILE A 517 9.47 1.37 4.60
C ILE A 517 10.67 2.18 5.12
N SER A 518 10.85 3.41 4.66
CA SER A 518 11.92 4.29 5.14
C SER A 518 11.83 4.57 6.65
N THR A 519 10.63 4.77 7.20
CA THR A 519 10.47 4.97 8.66
C THR A 519 10.86 3.70 9.44
N TRP A 520 10.49 2.51 8.93
CA TRP A 520 10.92 1.24 9.51
C TRP A 520 12.43 1.01 9.40
N ALA A 521 13.07 1.42 8.30
CA ALA A 521 14.53 1.36 8.15
C ALA A 521 15.26 2.22 9.20
N PHE A 522 14.79 3.46 9.44
CA PHE A 522 15.33 4.32 10.51
C PHE A 522 15.10 3.74 11.91
N ALA A 523 13.92 3.16 12.18
CA ALA A 523 13.61 2.52 13.46
C ALA A 523 14.47 1.27 13.72
N VAL A 524 14.72 0.44 12.69
CA VAL A 524 15.65 -0.70 12.77
C VAL A 524 17.08 -0.22 12.97
N GLY A 525 17.52 0.82 12.26
CA GLY A 525 18.85 1.41 12.47
C GLY A 525 19.05 1.93 13.89
N ALA A 526 18.06 2.64 14.46
CA ALA A 526 18.05 3.04 15.87
C ALA A 526 18.14 1.84 16.81
N ALA A 527 17.35 0.79 16.57
CA ALA A 527 17.35 -0.43 17.38
C ALA A 527 18.70 -1.18 17.32
N VAL A 528 19.37 -1.20 16.17
CA VAL A 528 20.71 -1.82 15.99
C VAL A 528 21.80 -0.98 16.66
N MET A 529 21.81 0.34 16.53
CA MET A 529 22.77 1.21 17.24
C MET A 529 22.63 1.06 18.76
N ASN A 530 21.39 1.05 19.25
CA ASN A 530 21.07 0.89 20.67
C ASN A 530 21.39 -0.52 21.19
N TYR A 531 21.17 -1.57 20.38
CA TYR A 531 21.63 -2.92 20.70
C TYR A 531 23.16 -2.98 20.77
N TRP A 532 23.87 -2.48 19.75
CA TRP A 532 25.33 -2.49 19.69
C TRP A 532 25.90 -1.79 20.92
N HIS A 533 25.48 -0.57 21.21
CA HIS A 533 25.96 0.21 22.35
C HIS A 533 25.78 -0.53 23.69
N ALA A 534 24.59 -1.04 23.97
CA ALA A 534 24.31 -1.75 25.22
C ALA A 534 24.76 -3.24 25.23
N SER A 535 25.27 -3.76 24.11
CA SER A 535 25.89 -5.09 24.00
C SER A 535 27.37 -5.11 24.40
N ALA A 536 27.96 -3.96 24.72
CA ALA A 536 29.35 -3.84 25.11
C ALA A 536 29.63 -4.63 26.41
N THR A 537 30.48 -5.65 26.31
CA THR A 537 30.90 -6.53 27.40
C THR A 537 32.41 -6.43 27.61
N VAL A 538 32.86 -6.27 28.87
CA VAL A 538 34.29 -6.21 29.20
C VAL A 538 34.85 -7.63 29.20
N THR A 539 35.72 -7.95 28.23
CA THR A 539 36.36 -9.28 28.10
C THR A 539 37.78 -9.33 28.67
N GLY A 540 38.34 -8.19 29.03
CA GLY A 540 39.64 -8.07 29.67
C GLY A 540 40.05 -6.61 29.80
N GLN A 541 41.26 -6.36 30.28
CA GLN A 541 41.85 -5.02 30.33
C GLN A 541 43.18 -5.00 29.58
N LYS A 542 43.43 -3.93 28.84
CA LYS A 542 44.68 -3.70 28.12
C LYS A 542 45.27 -2.37 28.56
N TRP A 543 46.56 -2.35 28.87
CA TRP A 543 47.27 -1.08 29.07
C TRP A 543 47.31 -0.30 27.75
N ASP A 544 46.77 0.92 27.75
CA ASP A 544 46.94 1.87 26.65
C ASP A 544 48.13 2.79 26.99
N PRO A 545 49.27 2.67 26.28
CA PRO A 545 50.45 3.49 26.55
C PRO A 545 50.24 4.98 26.20
N ALA A 546 49.29 5.31 25.31
CA ALA A 546 49.02 6.71 24.95
C ALA A 546 48.17 7.42 26.01
N ALA A 547 47.23 6.70 26.64
CA ALA A 547 46.39 7.22 27.71
C ALA A 547 46.93 6.99 29.13
N MET A 548 48.06 6.26 29.26
CA MET A 548 48.67 5.83 30.53
C MET A 548 47.68 5.25 31.55
N LYS A 549 46.74 4.42 31.07
CA LYS A 549 45.75 3.74 31.91
C LYS A 549 45.40 2.37 31.37
N MET A 550 44.88 1.51 32.24
CA MET A 550 44.18 0.30 31.82
C MET A 550 42.87 0.70 31.15
N VAL A 551 42.63 0.19 29.94
CA VAL A 551 41.42 0.37 29.16
C VAL A 551 40.75 -0.98 29.00
N ASP A 552 39.45 -1.04 29.26
CA ASP A 552 38.65 -2.25 29.10
C ASP A 552 38.60 -2.66 27.61
N GLN A 553 38.93 -3.92 27.32
CA GLN A 553 38.65 -4.53 26.02
C GLN A 553 37.15 -4.84 25.97
N LEU A 554 36.43 -4.10 25.12
CA LEU A 554 35.00 -4.29 24.88
C LEU A 554 34.79 -5.22 23.68
N THR A 555 34.10 -6.35 23.89
CA THR A 555 33.41 -7.05 22.82
C THR A 555 32.01 -6.48 22.65
N TYR A 556 31.51 -6.54 21.43
CA TYR A 556 30.15 -6.11 21.08
C TYR A 556 29.38 -7.31 20.51
N TRP A 557 28.06 -7.15 20.39
CA TRP A 557 27.08 -8.12 19.90
C TRP A 557 26.56 -9.18 20.89
N ASP A 558 27.10 -9.22 22.11
CA ASP A 558 26.56 -10.10 23.16
C ASP A 558 25.11 -9.70 23.53
N PRO A 559 24.17 -10.66 23.62
CA PRO A 559 22.77 -10.40 23.93
C PRO A 559 22.57 -10.11 25.42
N THR A 560 23.09 -8.99 25.90
CA THR A 560 22.86 -8.54 27.28
C THR A 560 21.38 -8.16 27.47
N PRO A 561 20.81 -8.33 28.68
CA PRO A 561 19.44 -7.89 28.96
C PRO A 561 19.21 -6.40 28.67
N LYS A 562 20.27 -5.57 28.80
CA LYS A 562 20.22 -4.15 28.43
C LYS A 562 20.12 -3.97 26.91
N ALA A 563 20.97 -4.64 26.13
CA ALA A 563 20.96 -4.57 24.66
C ALA A 563 19.60 -4.94 24.08
N VAL A 564 19.00 -6.04 24.56
CA VAL A 564 17.67 -6.49 24.15
C VAL A 564 16.61 -5.46 24.54
N ALA A 565 16.64 -4.92 25.77
CA ALA A 565 15.66 -3.94 26.23
C ALA A 565 15.69 -2.62 25.44
N PHE A 566 16.89 -2.04 25.21
CA PHE A 566 17.04 -0.79 24.45
C PHE A 566 16.63 -0.96 22.97
N SER A 567 16.99 -2.09 22.35
CA SER A 567 16.55 -2.45 21.00
C SER A 567 15.03 -2.60 20.91
N ALA A 568 14.42 -3.37 21.81
CA ALA A 568 12.98 -3.59 21.86
C ALA A 568 12.18 -2.29 22.11
N MET A 569 12.67 -1.39 22.97
CA MET A 569 12.04 -0.08 23.19
C MET A 569 12.05 0.79 21.93
N SER A 570 13.16 0.79 21.18
CA SER A 570 13.31 1.52 19.91
C SER A 570 12.26 1.07 18.88
N ILE A 571 12.05 -0.24 18.75
CA ILE A 571 11.01 -0.82 17.88
C ILE A 571 9.59 -0.54 18.40
N THR A 572 9.39 -0.62 19.72
CA THR A 572 8.07 -0.45 20.36
C THR A 572 7.49 0.95 20.13
N GLY A 573 8.33 2.00 20.19
CA GLY A 573 7.90 3.37 19.84
C GLY A 573 7.31 3.46 18.43
N MET A 574 7.96 2.83 17.45
CA MET A 574 7.49 2.80 16.06
C MET A 574 6.20 1.98 15.88
N VAL A 575 6.06 0.86 16.59
CA VAL A 575 4.80 0.07 16.60
C VAL A 575 3.63 0.90 17.14
N LEU A 576 3.84 1.60 18.27
CA LEU A 576 2.81 2.45 18.89
C LEU A 576 2.42 3.61 17.96
N TRP A 577 3.40 4.25 17.30
CA TRP A 577 3.14 5.28 16.29
C TRP A 577 2.31 4.74 15.13
N GLU A 578 2.69 3.60 14.54
CA GLU A 578 1.98 3.01 13.39
C GLU A 578 0.54 2.63 13.73
N LEU A 579 0.29 2.10 14.94
CA LEU A 579 -1.06 1.83 15.45
C LEU A 579 -1.87 3.13 15.62
N TYR A 580 -1.27 4.18 16.18
CA TYR A 580 -1.90 5.48 16.37
C TYR A 580 -2.20 6.19 15.03
N ALA A 581 -1.25 6.19 14.09
CA ALA A 581 -1.42 6.74 12.75
C ALA A 581 -2.53 5.99 11.97
N ARG A 582 -2.58 4.66 12.07
CA ARG A 582 -3.65 3.83 11.49
C ARG A 582 -5.01 4.12 12.12
N LEU A 583 -5.07 4.39 13.43
CA LEU A 583 -6.29 4.78 14.14
C LEU A 583 -6.80 6.16 13.69
N ILE A 584 -5.93 7.16 13.61
CA ILE A 584 -6.28 8.50 13.08
C ILE A 584 -6.76 8.39 11.64
N HIS A 585 -5.99 7.73 10.77
CA HIS A 585 -6.32 7.62 9.35
C HIS A 585 -7.65 6.89 9.12
N ARG A 586 -7.91 5.77 9.83
CA ARG A 586 -9.23 5.12 9.78
C ARG A 586 -10.36 6.00 10.35
N THR A 587 -10.08 6.86 11.32
CA THR A 587 -11.08 7.78 11.87
C THR A 587 -11.38 8.90 10.87
N LYS A 588 -10.37 9.46 10.19
CA LYS A 588 -10.54 10.41 9.10
C LYS A 588 -11.30 9.79 7.91
N LEU A 589 -10.89 8.61 7.42
CA LEU A 589 -11.59 7.94 6.31
C LEU A 589 -13.07 7.64 6.62
N ARG A 590 -13.45 7.42 7.89
CA ARG A 590 -14.86 7.28 8.31
C ARG A 590 -15.60 8.62 8.37
N ALA A 591 -14.91 9.71 8.73
CA ALA A 591 -15.49 11.05 8.70
C ALA A 591 -15.71 11.53 7.25
N ASP A 592 -14.75 11.24 6.38
CA ASP A 592 -14.77 11.52 4.94
C ASP A 592 -15.70 10.58 4.14
N GLY A 593 -16.37 9.63 4.79
CA GLY A 593 -17.27 8.63 4.16
C GLY A 593 -16.57 7.56 3.30
N LYS A 594 -15.26 7.64 3.09
CA LYS A 594 -14.45 6.70 2.28
C LYS A 594 -14.32 5.30 2.88
N VAL A 595 -14.58 5.15 4.18
CA VAL A 595 -14.67 3.86 4.88
C VAL A 595 -15.97 3.81 5.64
N ALA A 596 -16.71 2.71 5.51
CA ALA A 596 -17.96 2.47 6.22
C ALA A 596 -17.86 2.83 7.70
N LYS A 597 -18.91 3.47 8.23
CA LYS A 597 -18.95 3.88 9.64
C LYS A 597 -18.63 2.69 10.56
N SER A 598 -18.01 2.99 11.70
CA SER A 598 -17.60 1.93 12.64
C SER A 598 -18.82 1.10 13.04
N ARG A 599 -18.89 -0.14 12.56
CA ARG A 599 -20.01 -1.04 12.81
C ARG A 599 -20.19 -1.21 14.33
N PRO A 600 -21.44 -1.33 14.82
CA PRO A 600 -21.71 -1.47 16.24
C PRO A 600 -21.04 -2.73 16.81
N THR A 601 -20.13 -2.55 17.76
CA THR A 601 -19.48 -3.65 18.49
C THR A 601 -20.45 -4.22 19.51
N ILE A 602 -21.02 -5.39 19.22
CA ILE A 602 -21.85 -6.12 20.18
C ILE A 602 -20.93 -6.73 21.25
N GLY A 603 -21.06 -6.25 22.48
CA GLY A 603 -20.20 -6.70 23.60
C GLY A 603 -20.34 -8.19 23.90
N ALA A 604 -19.25 -8.81 24.36
CA ALA A 604 -19.16 -10.26 24.59
C ALA A 604 -20.29 -10.83 25.47
N ILE A 605 -20.74 -10.09 26.49
CA ILE A 605 -21.87 -10.47 27.36
C ILE A 605 -23.17 -10.64 26.55
N ARG A 606 -23.43 -9.80 25.55
CA ARG A 606 -24.61 -9.93 24.68
C ARG A 606 -24.48 -11.13 23.74
N TRP A 607 -23.27 -11.45 23.27
CA TRP A 607 -23.01 -12.68 22.52
C TRP A 607 -23.24 -13.94 23.37
N ALA A 608 -22.73 -13.99 24.60
CA ALA A 608 -22.92 -15.11 25.50
C ALA A 608 -24.39 -15.30 25.91
N ARG A 609 -25.08 -14.21 26.29
CA ARG A 609 -26.45 -14.29 26.82
C ARG A 609 -27.54 -14.43 25.74
N TYR A 610 -27.31 -13.91 24.54
CA TYR A 610 -28.30 -13.90 23.45
C TYR A 610 -27.66 -14.16 22.08
N PRO A 611 -26.99 -15.31 21.86
CA PRO A 611 -26.12 -15.54 20.70
C PRO A 611 -26.82 -15.31 19.36
N GLY A 612 -28.00 -15.91 19.16
CA GLY A 612 -28.75 -15.73 17.92
C GLY A 612 -29.27 -14.29 17.72
N HIS A 613 -29.54 -13.53 18.79
CA HIS A 613 -29.99 -12.14 18.66
C HIS A 613 -28.83 -11.23 18.31
N SER A 614 -27.69 -11.43 18.95
CA SER A 614 -26.40 -10.82 18.62
C SER A 614 -26.01 -11.09 17.17
N PHE A 615 -26.10 -12.34 16.70
CA PHE A 615 -25.86 -12.68 15.29
C PHE A 615 -26.84 -11.98 14.34
N THR A 616 -28.13 -11.93 14.67
CA THR A 616 -29.13 -11.24 13.83
C THR A 616 -28.86 -9.74 13.77
N ALA A 617 -28.51 -9.11 14.91
CA ALA A 617 -28.17 -7.69 14.97
C ALA A 617 -26.87 -7.37 14.21
N TRP A 618 -25.86 -8.24 14.33
CA TRP A 618 -24.59 -8.13 13.59
C TRP A 618 -24.79 -8.28 12.09
N SER A 619 -25.56 -9.28 11.65
CA SER A 619 -25.88 -9.52 10.23
C SER A 619 -26.70 -8.37 9.62
N LEU A 620 -27.67 -7.83 10.36
CA LEU A 620 -28.41 -6.63 9.94
C LEU A 620 -27.49 -5.39 9.88
N ALA A 621 -26.60 -5.19 10.86
CA ALA A 621 -25.62 -4.09 10.84
C ALA A 621 -24.50 -4.24 9.79
N ILE A 622 -24.37 -5.40 9.14
CA ILE A 622 -23.54 -5.60 7.96
C ILE A 622 -24.30 -5.20 6.68
N THR A 623 -25.60 -5.48 6.62
CA THR A 623 -26.44 -5.34 5.42
C THR A 623 -27.18 -4.01 5.33
N ASP A 624 -27.30 -3.27 6.44
CA ASP A 624 -27.97 -1.97 6.51
C ASP A 624 -27.10 -0.97 7.28
N GLU A 625 -26.52 0.00 6.57
CA GLU A 625 -25.64 1.03 7.15
C GLU A 625 -26.40 2.01 8.07
N SER A 626 -27.74 2.08 7.99
CA SER A 626 -28.53 2.92 8.89
C SER A 626 -28.48 2.42 10.34
N LEU A 627 -28.18 1.14 10.56
CA LEU A 627 -28.06 0.49 11.87
C LEU A 627 -26.71 0.75 12.54
N SER A 628 -26.27 2.01 12.53
CA SER A 628 -24.95 2.47 12.97
C SER A 628 -24.70 2.42 14.49
N THR A 629 -25.73 2.14 15.30
CA THR A 629 -25.60 1.98 16.76
C THR A 629 -26.05 0.60 17.20
N VAL A 630 -25.51 0.11 18.33
CA VAL A 630 -25.83 -1.22 18.86
C VAL A 630 -27.33 -1.34 19.12
N GLU A 631 -27.98 -0.31 19.65
CA GLU A 631 -29.41 -0.33 19.96
C GLU A 631 -30.32 -0.29 18.71
N LEU A 632 -29.90 0.38 17.63
CA LEU A 632 -30.59 0.30 16.35
C LEU A 632 -30.49 -1.11 15.75
N ALA A 633 -29.29 -1.69 15.72
CA ALA A 633 -29.08 -3.06 15.26
C ALA A 633 -29.84 -4.09 16.11
N TRP A 634 -29.88 -3.90 17.43
CA TRP A 634 -30.56 -4.78 18.38
C TRP A 634 -32.08 -4.72 18.26
N SER A 635 -32.66 -3.52 18.12
CA SER A 635 -34.09 -3.32 17.91
C SER A 635 -34.55 -3.78 16.52
N ALA A 636 -33.73 -3.60 15.48
CA ALA A 636 -33.97 -4.18 14.16
C ALA A 636 -33.98 -5.72 14.20
N ALA A 637 -33.03 -6.34 14.93
CA ALA A 637 -33.02 -7.79 15.15
C ALA A 637 -34.25 -8.29 15.92
N ALA A 638 -34.74 -7.53 16.90
CA ALA A 638 -35.99 -7.84 17.60
C ALA A 638 -37.19 -7.83 16.64
N LYS A 639 -37.32 -6.78 15.82
CA LYS A 639 -38.39 -6.66 14.81
C LYS A 639 -38.32 -7.78 13.76
N HIS A 640 -37.14 -8.09 13.22
CA HIS A 640 -36.92 -9.18 12.27
C HIS A 640 -37.32 -10.54 12.89
N ARG A 641 -36.91 -10.81 14.13
CA ARG A 641 -37.25 -12.05 14.84
C ARG A 641 -38.75 -12.15 15.19
N ALA A 642 -39.41 -11.04 15.51
CA ALA A 642 -40.86 -11.01 15.70
C ALA A 642 -41.61 -11.28 14.39
N MET A 643 -41.15 -10.70 13.27
CA MET A 643 -41.71 -10.95 11.94
C MET A 643 -41.57 -12.42 11.54
N VAL A 644 -40.39 -13.04 11.72
CA VAL A 644 -40.17 -14.47 11.43
C VAL A 644 -41.08 -15.39 12.25
N ARG A 645 -41.38 -15.05 13.52
CA ARG A 645 -42.36 -15.80 14.32
C ARG A 645 -43.79 -15.65 13.77
N ARG A 646 -44.16 -14.44 13.32
CA ARG A 646 -45.52 -14.12 12.85
C ARG A 646 -45.83 -14.70 11.47
N THR A 647 -44.83 -14.92 10.62
CA THR A 647 -45.01 -15.41 9.24
C THR A 647 -44.97 -16.93 9.09
N GLY A 648 -44.78 -17.70 10.17
CA GLY A 648 -44.84 -19.16 10.13
C GLY A 648 -43.73 -19.87 9.35
N LEU A 649 -42.77 -19.14 8.76
CA LEU A 649 -41.72 -19.68 7.87
C LEU A 649 -40.65 -20.56 8.57
N GLY A 650 -40.78 -20.81 9.87
CA GLY A 650 -39.85 -21.62 10.66
C GLY A 650 -39.56 -23.03 10.11
N PRO A 651 -40.57 -23.83 9.70
CA PRO A 651 -40.36 -25.18 9.16
C PRO A 651 -39.60 -25.17 7.83
N VAL A 652 -39.94 -24.24 6.93
CA VAL A 652 -39.27 -24.07 5.63
C VAL A 652 -37.81 -23.70 5.82
N ARG A 653 -37.52 -22.83 6.80
CA ARG A 653 -36.17 -22.43 7.17
C ARG A 653 -35.33 -23.62 7.69
N ARG A 654 -35.90 -24.47 8.55
CA ARG A 654 -35.25 -25.71 9.04
C ARG A 654 -34.90 -26.66 7.91
N PHE A 655 -35.81 -26.83 6.95
CA PHE A 655 -35.61 -27.71 5.81
C PHE A 655 -34.45 -27.24 4.91
N ILE A 656 -34.40 -25.93 4.61
CA ILE A 656 -33.32 -25.33 3.81
C ILE A 656 -31.99 -25.31 4.60
N ALA A 657 -32.03 -25.01 5.89
CA ALA A 657 -30.85 -25.03 6.77
C ALA A 657 -30.20 -26.42 6.83
N ALA A 658 -31.02 -27.47 6.98
CA ALA A 658 -30.55 -28.85 6.93
C ALA A 658 -29.99 -29.25 5.56
N ALA A 659 -30.62 -28.82 4.46
CA ALA A 659 -30.19 -29.15 3.11
C ALA A 659 -28.86 -28.52 2.66
N ILE A 660 -28.46 -27.38 3.25
CA ILE A 660 -27.21 -26.66 2.90
C ILE A 660 -26.14 -26.83 4.00
N GLY A 661 -26.43 -27.56 5.09
CA GLY A 661 -25.51 -27.72 6.23
C GLY A 661 -25.30 -26.44 7.06
N VAL A 662 -26.10 -25.39 6.84
CA VAL A 662 -26.01 -24.11 7.54
C VAL A 662 -27.18 -23.99 8.50
N GLY A 663 -26.96 -24.27 9.79
CA GLY A 663 -28.03 -24.31 10.80
C GLY A 663 -28.90 -23.04 10.87
N ASP A 664 -30.15 -23.22 11.34
CA ASP A 664 -31.37 -22.38 11.50
C ASP A 664 -31.40 -20.83 11.35
N TRP A 665 -30.34 -20.16 10.90
CA TRP A 665 -30.06 -18.74 11.20
C TRP A 665 -30.09 -17.80 9.98
N MET A 666 -30.04 -18.32 8.75
CA MET A 666 -29.85 -17.56 7.48
C MET A 666 -30.94 -16.50 7.17
N PRO A 667 -30.63 -15.18 7.06
CA PRO A 667 -31.62 -14.10 6.97
C PRO A 667 -32.49 -14.15 5.70
N LEU A 668 -33.77 -13.77 5.81
CA LEU A 668 -34.79 -13.96 4.76
C LEU A 668 -34.47 -13.26 3.42
N ARG A 669 -33.70 -12.16 3.44
CA ARG A 669 -33.26 -11.44 2.22
C ARG A 669 -32.17 -12.16 1.42
N ALA A 670 -31.57 -13.23 1.93
CA ALA A 670 -30.56 -14.01 1.22
C ALA A 670 -31.13 -15.17 0.38
N LEU A 671 -32.46 -15.35 0.38
CA LEU A 671 -33.15 -16.30 -0.47
C LEU A 671 -33.58 -15.60 -1.78
N PRO A 672 -33.31 -16.17 -2.97
CA PRO A 672 -33.88 -15.65 -4.21
C PRO A 672 -35.41 -15.74 -4.18
N ALA A 673 -36.09 -14.77 -4.79
CA ALA A 673 -37.54 -14.85 -4.96
C ALA A 673 -37.88 -16.04 -5.89
N VAL A 674 -38.61 -17.03 -5.38
CA VAL A 674 -38.98 -18.24 -6.14
C VAL A 674 -40.39 -18.11 -6.70
N PRO A 675 -40.57 -17.82 -8.00
CA PRO A 675 -41.74 -18.30 -8.72
C PRO A 675 -41.59 -19.80 -8.96
N ASN A 676 -42.57 -20.56 -8.48
CA ASN A 676 -42.85 -22.00 -8.67
C ASN A 676 -41.83 -22.89 -9.44
N ARG A 677 -41.31 -23.90 -8.72
CA ARG A 677 -40.87 -25.22 -9.22
C ARG A 677 -39.73 -25.27 -10.28
N THR A 678 -38.54 -24.80 -9.90
CA THR A 678 -37.27 -25.41 -10.38
C THR A 678 -36.18 -25.25 -9.31
N LEU A 679 -35.42 -26.31 -9.04
CA LEU A 679 -34.22 -26.27 -8.19
C LEU A 679 -32.99 -26.47 -9.08
N ILE A 680 -32.04 -25.54 -9.04
CA ILE A 680 -30.78 -25.62 -9.78
C ILE A 680 -29.67 -25.90 -8.76
N VAL A 681 -28.88 -26.96 -8.99
CA VAL A 681 -27.68 -27.28 -8.20
C VAL A 681 -26.49 -27.21 -9.15
N ALA A 682 -25.52 -26.36 -8.85
CA ALA A 682 -24.29 -26.25 -9.61
C ALA A 682 -23.24 -27.24 -9.07
N ALA A 683 -22.56 -27.95 -9.97
CA ALA A 683 -21.46 -28.85 -9.65
C ALA A 683 -20.17 -28.36 -10.33
N SER A 684 -19.03 -28.63 -9.69
CA SER A 684 -17.65 -28.27 -10.06
C SER A 684 -17.22 -26.80 -9.85
N GLY A 685 -15.96 -26.63 -9.45
CA GLY A 685 -15.36 -25.35 -9.09
C GLY A 685 -14.65 -24.70 -10.27
N SER A 686 -15.30 -23.73 -10.91
CA SER A 686 -14.66 -22.73 -11.76
C SER A 686 -14.61 -21.39 -11.03
N PRO A 687 -13.48 -20.65 -11.03
CA PRO A 687 -13.39 -19.34 -10.39
C PRO A 687 -14.13 -18.22 -11.15
N ASN A 688 -14.70 -18.51 -12.33
CA ASN A 688 -15.42 -17.52 -13.14
C ASN A 688 -16.94 -17.82 -13.22
N PRO A 689 -17.79 -17.06 -12.49
CA PRO A 689 -19.24 -17.29 -12.47
C PRO A 689 -19.97 -16.93 -13.78
N ALA A 690 -19.30 -16.31 -14.75
CA ALA A 690 -19.90 -15.93 -16.03
C ALA A 690 -19.88 -17.05 -17.10
N ALA A 691 -19.13 -18.14 -16.87
CA ALA A 691 -18.77 -19.11 -17.91
C ALA A 691 -19.53 -20.45 -17.86
N ILE A 692 -20.61 -20.58 -17.06
CA ILE A 692 -21.34 -21.84 -16.90
C ILE A 692 -22.46 -21.96 -17.96
N PRO A 693 -22.38 -22.89 -18.94
CA PRO A 693 -23.48 -23.17 -19.84
C PRO A 693 -24.69 -23.76 -19.09
N ARG A 694 -25.88 -23.26 -19.40
CA ARG A 694 -27.14 -23.68 -18.76
C ARG A 694 -27.70 -24.94 -19.42
N PHE A 695 -27.53 -26.09 -18.79
CA PHE A 695 -28.18 -27.33 -19.21
C PHE A 695 -29.47 -27.59 -18.42
N ALA A 696 -30.60 -27.71 -19.11
CA ALA A 696 -31.88 -28.04 -18.51
C ALA A 696 -32.09 -29.57 -18.45
N VAL A 697 -31.71 -30.21 -17.34
CA VAL A 697 -31.92 -31.65 -17.13
C VAL A 697 -33.32 -31.91 -16.56
N ARG A 698 -34.20 -32.52 -17.36
CA ARG A 698 -35.55 -32.92 -16.95
C ARG A 698 -35.50 -34.26 -16.21
N LEU A 699 -35.33 -34.24 -14.89
CA LEU A 699 -35.33 -35.44 -14.05
C LEU A 699 -36.72 -36.09 -13.95
N THR A 700 -36.97 -37.12 -14.75
CA THR A 700 -38.08 -38.06 -14.53
C THR A 700 -37.71 -39.06 -13.44
N ARG A 701 -38.58 -39.20 -12.44
CA ARG A 701 -38.41 -40.15 -11.32
C ARG A 701 -38.35 -41.59 -11.83
N ALA A 702 -37.19 -42.24 -11.74
CA ALA A 702 -37.07 -43.69 -11.85
C ALA A 702 -37.70 -44.36 -10.62
N GLY A 703 -38.40 -45.47 -10.84
CA GLY A 703 -39.14 -46.21 -9.80
C GLY A 703 -38.27 -47.18 -8.99
N SER A 704 -38.72 -47.49 -7.77
CA SER A 704 -38.12 -48.48 -6.87
C SER A 704 -38.31 -49.91 -7.40
N PRO A 705 -37.30 -50.81 -7.32
CA PRO A 705 -37.45 -52.20 -7.70
C PRO A 705 -37.98 -53.03 -6.52
N ASN A 706 -39.29 -53.34 -6.51
CA ASN A 706 -39.87 -54.53 -5.85
C ASN A 706 -41.38 -54.65 -6.10
N HIS A 707 -41.80 -55.19 -7.26
CA HIS A 707 -42.99 -56.05 -7.31
C HIS A 707 -43.06 -56.92 -8.57
N ILE A 708 -43.73 -58.07 -8.42
CA ILE A 708 -43.82 -59.19 -9.37
C ILE A 708 -45.02 -58.95 -10.32
N PRO A 709 -44.97 -59.31 -11.62
CA PRO A 709 -46.04 -59.01 -12.56
C PRO A 709 -47.20 -60.02 -12.47
N ASN A 710 -48.44 -59.54 -12.56
CA ASN A 710 -49.49 -60.30 -13.26
C ASN A 710 -50.75 -59.50 -13.64
N ARG A 711 -51.23 -59.81 -14.86
CA ARG A 711 -52.53 -59.57 -15.51
C ARG A 711 -52.95 -58.17 -16.03
N PRO A 712 -53.68 -58.12 -17.19
CA PRO A 712 -54.17 -56.91 -17.83
C PRO A 712 -55.68 -56.66 -17.66
N GLY A 713 -56.09 -55.41 -17.95
CA GLY A 713 -57.50 -54.94 -17.98
C GLY A 713 -57.78 -53.87 -16.90
N GLY A 714 -58.51 -52.78 -17.17
CA GLY A 714 -59.02 -52.28 -18.45
C GLY A 714 -59.96 -51.07 -18.25
N SER A 715 -59.91 -50.11 -19.17
CA SER A 715 -60.93 -49.05 -19.37
C SER A 715 -61.14 -48.03 -18.20
N PRO A 716 -62.01 -46.98 -18.31
CA PRO A 716 -61.53 -45.61 -18.07
C PRO A 716 -62.29 -44.79 -17.00
N ASN A 717 -61.87 -43.52 -16.85
CA ASN A 717 -62.57 -42.37 -16.26
C ASN A 717 -64.13 -42.43 -16.38
N PRO A 718 -64.94 -41.83 -15.47
CA PRO A 718 -64.75 -40.42 -15.02
C PRO A 718 -65.31 -40.02 -13.61
N ALA A 719 -65.32 -38.70 -13.37
CA ALA A 719 -66.34 -37.90 -12.64
C ALA A 719 -66.06 -37.34 -11.22
N LEU A 720 -66.23 -36.01 -11.13
CA LEU A 720 -66.55 -35.20 -9.94
C LEU A 720 -68.01 -35.46 -9.50
N PRO A 721 -68.45 -35.14 -8.25
CA PRO A 721 -68.99 -33.79 -7.96
C PRO A 721 -68.94 -33.24 -6.50
N ALA A 722 -68.73 -31.90 -6.41
CA ALA A 722 -69.43 -30.84 -5.65
C ALA A 722 -70.09 -30.99 -4.23
N ALA A 723 -70.35 -29.79 -3.63
CA ALA A 723 -71.17 -29.45 -2.43
C ALA A 723 -70.46 -29.59 -1.04
N ARG A 724 -70.74 -28.79 0.02
CA ARG A 724 -71.65 -27.63 0.31
C ARG A 724 -71.12 -26.89 1.58
N SER A 725 -70.97 -25.55 1.62
CA SER A 725 -71.87 -24.50 2.19
C SER A 725 -71.98 -24.32 3.74
N GLY A 726 -71.89 -23.07 4.22
CA GLY A 726 -72.29 -22.59 5.57
C GLY A 726 -71.15 -21.88 6.33
N ALA A 727 -71.07 -20.57 6.63
CA ALA A 727 -71.96 -19.38 6.67
C ALA A 727 -72.50 -18.99 8.08
N THR A 728 -72.00 -17.86 8.64
CA THR A 728 -72.57 -16.88 9.63
C THR A 728 -71.39 -16.04 10.19
N GLY A 729 -71.47 -14.75 10.58
CA GLY A 729 -72.52 -13.71 10.49
C GLY A 729 -72.27 -12.55 11.50
N GLY A 730 -72.46 -11.28 11.10
CA GLY A 730 -72.45 -10.05 11.96
C GLY A 730 -71.09 -9.31 12.06
N ARG A 731 -70.90 -7.98 11.86
CA ARG A 731 -71.68 -6.72 11.73
C ARG A 731 -71.86 -5.85 13.02
N ARG A 732 -71.08 -4.74 13.08
CA ARG A 732 -71.36 -3.35 13.58
C ARG A 732 -70.01 -2.58 13.55
N GLU A 733 -69.79 -1.38 12.99
CA GLU A 733 -70.44 -0.04 13.01
C GLU A 733 -70.19 0.83 14.26
N LEU A 734 -69.58 2.01 14.03
CA LEU A 734 -69.52 3.25 14.86
C LEU A 734 -68.72 3.14 16.20
N GLU A 735 -68.16 4.18 16.83
CA GLU A 735 -68.07 5.63 16.57
C GLU A 735 -66.80 6.24 17.26
N ALA A 736 -66.65 7.58 17.30
CA ALA A 736 -65.49 8.29 17.87
C ALA A 736 -65.82 9.09 19.15
N ALA A 737 -64.89 9.19 20.10
CA ALA A 737 -64.93 10.14 21.24
C ALA A 737 -63.51 10.52 21.76
N ASN A 738 -63.41 11.35 22.81
CA ASN A 738 -62.42 12.44 22.91
C ASN A 738 -62.29 12.99 24.36
N ARG A 739 -61.09 13.48 24.77
CA ARG A 739 -60.77 14.23 26.03
C ARG A 739 -60.96 13.42 27.35
N THR A 740 -60.42 13.75 28.55
CA THR A 740 -59.63 14.90 29.08
C THR A 740 -58.75 14.52 30.31
N THR A 741 -57.87 15.46 30.73
CA THR A 741 -57.06 15.62 31.97
C THR A 741 -57.85 15.55 33.31
N PRO A 742 -57.26 15.40 34.56
CA PRO A 742 -56.56 16.53 35.24
C PRO A 742 -55.50 16.28 36.39
N THR A 743 -54.64 17.30 36.57
CA THR A 743 -54.06 17.95 37.80
C THR A 743 -53.52 17.21 39.06
N GLY A 744 -52.44 17.77 39.63
CA GLY A 744 -52.04 17.63 41.05
C GLY A 744 -50.84 18.54 41.46
N GLU A 745 -51.09 19.56 42.29
CA GLU A 745 -50.14 20.43 43.04
C GLU A 745 -50.38 20.20 44.58
N PRO A 746 -49.87 20.93 45.63
CA PRO A 746 -49.11 22.21 45.69
C PRO A 746 -47.96 22.33 46.77
N ALA A 747 -47.40 23.55 46.94
CA ALA A 747 -46.68 24.13 48.12
C ALA A 747 -45.30 23.53 48.53
N GLY A 748 -44.30 24.21 49.12
CA GLY A 748 -44.04 25.61 49.59
C GLY A 748 -42.62 25.65 50.25
N THR A 749 -42.04 26.69 50.87
CA THR A 749 -42.25 28.16 50.97
C THR A 749 -41.12 28.79 51.82
N GLY A 750 -40.47 29.92 51.43
CA GLY A 750 -39.63 30.75 52.35
C GLY A 750 -38.36 31.44 51.75
N PRO A 751 -37.86 32.59 52.29
CA PRO A 751 -37.19 33.62 51.46
C PRO A 751 -35.90 34.32 51.95
N GLY A 752 -35.11 34.85 50.99
CA GLY A 752 -34.28 36.07 51.12
C GLY A 752 -32.82 35.94 51.58
N PRO A 753 -31.98 37.00 51.51
CA PRO A 753 -32.23 38.34 50.93
C PRO A 753 -31.29 38.73 49.76
N ARG A 754 -31.49 39.93 49.21
CA ARG A 754 -30.71 40.55 48.11
C ARG A 754 -29.55 41.40 48.66
N THR A 755 -28.54 41.64 47.83
CA THR A 755 -27.83 42.94 47.80
C THR A 755 -27.74 43.44 46.36
N ALA A 756 -27.78 44.77 46.21
CA ALA A 756 -27.80 45.44 44.92
C ALA A 756 -26.40 45.91 44.51
N ALA A 757 -26.07 45.72 43.24
CA ALA A 757 -25.13 46.54 42.51
C ALA A 757 -25.74 46.75 41.11
N ASP A 758 -25.91 48.02 40.75
CA ASP A 758 -26.61 48.51 39.57
C ASP A 758 -26.15 47.86 38.25
N GLN A 759 -27.02 47.50 37.32
CA GLN A 759 -27.84 48.42 36.50
C GLN A 759 -27.04 49.55 35.86
N GLN A 760 -26.43 49.30 34.71
CA GLN A 760 -26.39 50.33 33.66
C GLN A 760 -26.42 49.72 32.26
N ARG A 761 -27.37 50.23 31.46
CA ARG A 761 -27.55 49.87 30.05
C ARG A 761 -26.40 50.44 29.21
N THR A 762 -25.95 49.69 28.22
CA THR A 762 -25.26 50.24 27.06
C THR A 762 -25.91 49.78 25.76
N ILE A 763 -26.14 50.80 24.93
CA ILE A 763 -26.54 50.91 23.52
C ILE A 763 -26.20 49.67 22.65
N PRO A 764 -27.05 49.27 21.69
CA PRO A 764 -26.77 48.16 20.78
C PRO A 764 -25.66 48.51 19.77
N ASP A 765 -24.65 47.64 19.70
CA ASP A 765 -23.54 47.73 18.74
C ASP A 765 -23.97 47.13 17.38
N PRO A 766 -23.88 47.87 16.25
CA PRO A 766 -24.47 47.47 14.97
C PRO A 766 -23.51 46.63 14.11
N ASP A 767 -22.97 45.52 14.63
CA ASP A 767 -22.17 44.59 13.82
C ASP A 767 -22.38 43.10 14.17
N GLY A 768 -23.65 42.72 14.26
CA GLY A 768 -24.10 41.35 14.51
C GLY A 768 -23.98 40.40 13.31
N SER A 769 -22.84 40.40 12.60
CA SER A 769 -22.58 39.48 11.48
C SER A 769 -21.43 38.50 11.79
N ASN A 770 -21.36 37.39 11.05
CA ASN A 770 -20.28 36.39 11.12
C ASN A 770 -20.21 35.48 12.37
N ARG A 771 -21.35 34.90 12.74
CA ARG A 771 -21.40 33.50 13.19
C ARG A 771 -22.37 32.66 12.35
N ARG A 772 -22.18 32.63 11.03
CA ARG A 772 -22.70 31.51 10.24
C ARG A 772 -22.02 30.24 10.75
N SER A 773 -22.78 29.19 11.02
CA SER A 773 -22.18 27.91 11.39
C SER A 773 -21.49 27.31 10.15
N ALA A 774 -20.41 26.53 10.33
CA ALA A 774 -19.72 25.88 9.21
C ALA A 774 -20.65 24.96 8.38
N ALA A 775 -21.75 24.49 8.97
CA ALA A 775 -22.81 23.75 8.27
C ALA A 775 -23.62 24.61 7.28
N GLN A 776 -23.70 25.93 7.53
CA GLN A 776 -24.35 26.90 6.68
C GLN A 776 -23.43 27.38 5.55
N GLU A 777 -22.13 27.55 5.81
CA GLU A 777 -21.15 27.82 4.74
C GLU A 777 -21.08 26.66 3.74
N LEU A 778 -21.04 25.42 4.23
CA LEU A 778 -21.11 24.22 3.39
C LEU A 778 -22.47 24.05 2.69
N ALA A 779 -23.54 24.62 3.24
CA ALA A 779 -24.84 24.68 2.59
C ALA A 779 -24.84 25.67 1.42
N ASP A 780 -24.28 26.86 1.62
CA ASP A 780 -24.19 27.93 0.62
C ASP A 780 -23.24 27.52 -0.53
N GLU A 781 -22.12 26.84 -0.22
CA GLU A 781 -21.19 26.27 -1.22
C GLU A 781 -21.87 25.22 -2.12
N GLN A 782 -22.66 24.31 -1.53
CA GLN A 782 -23.43 23.32 -2.29
C GLN A 782 -24.53 23.95 -3.16
N VAL A 783 -25.12 25.08 -2.76
CA VAL A 783 -26.07 25.81 -3.61
C VAL A 783 -25.33 26.42 -4.80
N ARG A 784 -24.17 27.05 -4.59
CA ARG A 784 -23.33 27.58 -5.68
C ARG A 784 -22.89 26.50 -6.68
N GLN A 785 -22.57 25.29 -6.22
CA GLN A 785 -22.24 24.17 -7.11
C GLN A 785 -23.41 23.72 -7.98
N VAL A 786 -24.63 23.63 -7.43
CA VAL A 786 -25.83 23.30 -8.23
C VAL A 786 -26.18 24.44 -9.19
N LEU A 787 -25.98 25.69 -8.78
CA LEU A 787 -26.23 26.86 -9.61
C LEU A 787 -25.25 26.93 -10.81
N ALA A 788 -23.98 26.60 -10.60
CA ALA A 788 -23.00 26.47 -11.68
C ALA A 788 -23.35 25.34 -12.68
N LEU A 789 -23.95 24.23 -12.22
CA LEU A 789 -24.48 23.20 -13.13
C LEU A 789 -25.67 23.73 -13.96
N ILE A 790 -26.58 24.49 -13.34
CA ILE A 790 -27.70 25.14 -14.04
C ILE A 790 -27.20 26.12 -15.11
N GLU A 791 -26.19 26.94 -14.78
CA GLU A 791 -25.56 27.88 -15.70
C GLU A 791 -24.81 27.18 -16.85
N ALA A 792 -24.15 26.04 -16.59
CA ALA A 792 -23.36 25.31 -17.59
C ALA A 792 -24.17 24.37 -18.51
N VAL A 793 -25.27 23.79 -18.03
CA VAL A 793 -26.01 22.71 -18.73
C VAL A 793 -27.45 23.11 -19.08
N GLY A 794 -27.96 24.20 -18.51
CA GLY A 794 -29.33 24.69 -18.71
C GLY A 794 -30.27 24.33 -17.56
N TYR A 795 -31.27 25.19 -17.33
CA TYR A 795 -32.19 25.11 -16.19
C TYR A 795 -33.08 23.85 -16.20
N ASP A 796 -33.62 23.50 -17.37
CA ASP A 796 -34.53 22.35 -17.52
C ASP A 796 -33.80 21.01 -17.47
N THR A 797 -32.53 21.00 -17.88
CA THR A 797 -31.64 19.83 -17.95
C THR A 797 -31.13 19.38 -16.57
N VAL A 798 -31.00 20.30 -15.62
CA VAL A 798 -30.52 19.99 -14.26
C VAL A 798 -31.69 19.62 -13.35
N ASP A 799 -32.04 18.34 -13.38
CA ASP A 799 -33.03 17.73 -12.48
C ASP A 799 -32.41 17.16 -11.19
N LEU A 800 -33.25 16.52 -10.36
CA LEU A 800 -32.83 15.95 -9.08
C LEU A 800 -31.81 14.81 -9.24
N ASP A 801 -32.00 13.93 -10.23
CA ASP A 801 -31.13 12.77 -10.44
C ASP A 801 -29.81 13.21 -11.09
N TYR A 802 -29.83 14.23 -11.95
CA TYR A 802 -28.64 14.89 -12.49
C TYR A 802 -27.76 15.51 -11.40
N VAL A 803 -28.37 16.22 -10.43
CA VAL A 803 -27.64 16.77 -9.26
C VAL A 803 -27.09 15.67 -8.36
N MET A 804 -27.84 14.59 -8.15
CA MET A 804 -27.37 13.44 -7.37
C MET A 804 -26.18 12.74 -8.03
N ALA A 805 -26.22 12.54 -9.35
CA ALA A 805 -25.16 11.89 -10.12
C ALA A 805 -23.86 12.71 -10.15
N ASN A 806 -23.96 14.03 -10.40
CA ASN A 806 -22.79 14.88 -10.59
C ASN A 806 -22.16 15.37 -9.28
N LEU A 807 -22.95 15.64 -8.22
CA LEU A 807 -22.44 16.18 -6.96
C LEU A 807 -22.40 15.16 -5.81
N GLY A 808 -22.82 13.91 -6.03
CA GLY A 808 -22.84 12.85 -5.00
C GLY A 808 -23.74 13.16 -3.80
N LEU A 809 -24.66 14.11 -3.92
CA LEU A 809 -25.54 14.54 -2.84
C LEU A 809 -26.65 13.50 -2.58
N LYS A 810 -26.99 13.27 -1.31
CA LYS A 810 -28.14 12.43 -0.95
C LYS A 810 -29.45 13.08 -1.42
N LYS A 811 -30.43 12.28 -1.85
CA LYS A 811 -31.70 12.73 -2.45
C LYS A 811 -32.38 13.91 -1.74
N THR A 812 -32.47 13.89 -0.40
CA THR A 812 -33.06 14.99 0.37
C THR A 812 -32.20 16.26 0.36
N THR A 813 -30.87 16.13 0.45
CA THR A 813 -29.94 17.26 0.32
C THR A 813 -29.94 17.81 -1.10
N ALA A 814 -29.84 16.95 -2.12
CA ALA A 814 -29.91 17.33 -3.54
C ALA A 814 -31.19 18.13 -3.84
N TYR A 815 -32.35 17.63 -3.37
CA TYR A 815 -33.64 18.31 -3.52
C TYR A 815 -33.64 19.72 -2.90
N HIS A 816 -33.18 19.88 -1.67
CA HIS A 816 -33.14 21.19 -1.02
C HIS A 816 -32.10 22.14 -1.65
N ARG A 817 -30.96 21.63 -2.13
CA ARG A 817 -29.95 22.46 -2.84
C ARG A 817 -30.44 22.89 -4.20
N LEU A 818 -31.06 22.00 -4.98
CA LEU A 818 -31.68 22.31 -6.26
C LEU A 818 -32.84 23.30 -6.10
N ALA A 819 -33.71 23.13 -5.09
CA ALA A 819 -34.80 24.07 -4.83
C ALA A 819 -34.33 25.46 -4.36
N SER A 820 -33.16 25.57 -3.71
CA SER A 820 -32.55 26.87 -3.40
C SER A 820 -31.82 27.47 -4.60
N ALA A 821 -31.04 26.67 -5.35
CA ALA A 821 -30.34 27.12 -6.54
C ALA A 821 -31.32 27.58 -7.63
N ARG A 822 -32.43 26.87 -7.87
CA ARG A 822 -33.47 27.30 -8.82
C ARG A 822 -34.14 28.63 -8.40
N ARG A 823 -34.32 28.89 -7.10
CA ARG A 823 -34.80 30.19 -6.60
C ARG A 823 -33.76 31.30 -6.77
N GLU A 824 -32.49 31.03 -6.47
CA GLU A 824 -31.42 32.01 -6.67
C GLU A 824 -31.21 32.32 -8.16
N PHE A 825 -31.26 31.32 -9.04
CA PHE A 825 -31.20 31.49 -10.48
C PHE A 825 -32.40 32.28 -11.01
N ALA A 826 -33.62 32.01 -10.54
CA ALA A 826 -34.80 32.80 -10.89
C ALA A 826 -34.67 34.26 -10.44
N ASN A 827 -34.11 34.51 -9.25
CA ASN A 827 -33.82 35.87 -8.77
C ASN A 827 -32.74 36.57 -9.60
N ARG A 828 -31.72 35.85 -10.10
CA ARG A 828 -30.70 36.38 -11.01
C ARG A 828 -31.21 36.63 -12.43
N ALA A 829 -32.22 35.89 -12.88
CA ALA A 829 -32.85 36.08 -14.18
C ALA A 829 -33.92 37.19 -14.18
N ALA A 830 -34.36 37.62 -13.01
CA ALA A 830 -35.35 38.69 -12.80
C ALA A 830 -34.72 40.04 -12.40
N ALA A 831 -33.38 40.11 -12.29
CA ALA A 831 -32.59 41.28 -11.93
C ALA A 831 -31.67 41.69 -13.09
#